data_AF-A0A6H2EIR7-F1
#
_entry.id   AF-A0A6H2EIR7-F1
#
_cell.length_a   1.000
_cell.length_b   1.000
_cell.length_c   1.000
_cell.angle_alpha   90.00
_cell.angle_beta   90.00
_cell.angle_gamma   90.00
#
_symmetry.space_group_name_H-M   'P 1'
#
loop_
_entity.id
_entity.type
_entity.pdbx_description
1 polymer ?
#
loop_
_entity_poly.entity_id
_entity_poly.type
_entity_poly.pdbx_seq_one_letter_code
_entity_poly.pdbx_strand_id
1 'polypeptide(L)'
;MPDQLLDLDKLHRLADAYNVATEFWAFNGEHEFVDQETLIAVLAAMGVDARTNETINAALIAKEEAPWRQILPPCVVTRNDHEYIVQVHVPHGWDVSLSVICEDGTERSVRQGEDFTPPRTIEGHEIGQASFIIDPGLPLGYHTLLAKVSHADTEKIAEDRTTLIVTPGRLDKGSLAFKRSWGMMAQLYSTRSAQSWGVGDADDLLEMASLFGSMGADYLLVNPLHAAEPIEPLSPSPYLPVTRRFFNPMYIRPENIREVAYLSGPERSLITWAAENVKKDSVKNTHIDRDAAWKAKREALEVIFKAGRSQSRDREFAQYRHNEGQGLEDFALWCALTEVYQGQPFPEELHDVHSRAVAKARASLQERIDFWAWLQWIMDQQLADAQRAAKAAGMTFGVAHDLAVGVHPQGSDTWTIPEAFAKGIGVGAPPDMYNQQGQNWSQPPWRPDALERMDYAPFRDMARTVLRHAGALRVDHVMGLFRLWWIPEGSAASRGTYVRFNHDAMVGVLLLEAHRAGAVVIGEDLGNVEPWVREYLRDRGIWGTSIFWFEKDEQGNPLRAEDYRYDAMVSVDTHDLPPAAGYLAEEHVDLRARLGLLVDPEEEVRAQAQHERETVYARLREYGLIGEDPSEREVIEALHVYLTKTPSPLLCISLVDAVGERRAQNQPGTDQEYANWKIPLADGTEKVVLVEELAQHPRLLSLLESFTQAFNS
;
A
#
# COMPACT_ATOMS: atom_id res chain seq x y z
N MET A 1 26.48 0.13 41.29
CA MET A 1 26.89 1.33 40.51
C MET A 1 25.76 2.32 40.67
N PRO A 2 25.98 3.58 41.04
CA PRO A 2 24.89 4.55 41.06
C PRO A 2 24.37 4.70 39.63
N ASP A 3 23.04 4.71 39.45
CA ASP A 3 22.39 5.04 38.18
C ASP A 3 22.95 6.38 37.69
N GLN A 4 23.88 6.34 36.74
CA GLN A 4 24.23 7.55 36.01
C GLN A 4 23.00 7.90 35.19
N LEU A 5 22.40 9.05 35.50
CA LEU A 5 21.35 9.64 34.67
C LEU A 5 21.80 9.60 33.21
N LEU A 6 20.93 9.07 32.35
CA LEU A 6 21.17 9.03 30.92
C LEU A 6 21.29 10.47 30.41
N ASP A 7 22.31 10.72 29.59
CA ASP A 7 22.53 12.02 28.98
C ASP A 7 21.55 12.19 27.80
N LEU A 8 20.50 12.99 28.01
CA LEU A 8 19.43 13.19 27.02
C LEU A 8 19.94 13.82 25.71
N ASP A 9 20.95 14.70 25.78
CA ASP A 9 21.54 15.29 24.57
C ASP A 9 22.20 14.22 23.71
N LYS A 10 22.93 13.28 24.34
CA LYS A 10 23.51 12.14 23.63
C LYS A 10 22.48 11.20 23.07
N LEU A 11 21.38 10.96 23.80
CA LEU A 11 20.28 10.14 23.30
C LEU A 11 19.60 10.79 22.09
N HIS A 12 19.36 12.09 22.12
CA HIS A 12 18.78 12.83 21.00
C HIS A 12 19.70 12.81 19.78
N ARG A 13 21.00 13.04 19.97
CA ARG A 13 21.99 12.91 18.89
C ARG A 13 22.04 11.51 18.29
N LEU A 14 21.87 10.47 19.10
CA LEU A 14 21.77 9.10 18.62
C LEU A 14 20.46 8.87 17.86
N ALA A 15 19.33 9.36 18.37
CA ALA A 15 18.04 9.31 17.69
C ALA A 15 18.11 9.98 16.31
N ASP A 16 18.67 11.18 16.23
CA ASP A 16 18.90 11.91 14.98
C ASP A 16 19.78 11.12 14.00
N ALA A 17 20.88 10.52 14.47
CA ALA A 17 21.77 9.70 13.64
C ALA A 17 21.07 8.47 13.03
N TYR A 18 19.98 8.01 13.64
CA TYR A 18 19.14 6.92 13.15
C TYR A 18 17.80 7.40 12.59
N ASN A 19 17.64 8.71 12.36
CA ASN A 19 16.42 9.34 11.82
C ASN A 19 15.15 9.08 12.63
N VAL A 20 15.28 9.00 13.96
CA VAL A 20 14.17 8.92 14.91
C VAL A 20 13.88 10.32 15.44
N ALA A 21 12.66 10.81 15.25
CA ALA A 21 12.27 12.11 15.74
C ALA A 21 12.28 12.16 17.27
N THR A 22 12.81 13.24 17.83
CA THR A 22 12.80 13.51 19.28
C THR A 22 11.65 14.45 19.68
N GLU A 23 10.99 15.06 18.71
CA GLU A 23 9.89 16.01 18.88
C GLU A 23 8.95 15.97 17.66
N PHE A 24 7.71 16.42 17.84
CA PHE A 24 6.71 16.49 16.78
C PHE A 24 5.64 17.55 17.09
N TRP A 25 4.87 17.94 16.06
CA TRP A 25 3.72 18.82 16.20
C TRP A 25 2.44 17.99 16.23
N ALA A 26 1.68 18.11 17.32
CA ALA A 26 0.37 17.50 17.47
C ALA A 26 -0.69 18.21 16.63
N PHE A 27 -1.83 17.55 16.40
CA PHE A 27 -2.90 18.08 15.55
C PHE A 27 -3.54 19.38 16.08
N ASN A 28 -3.43 19.63 17.39
CA ASN A 28 -3.87 20.86 18.04
C ASN A 28 -2.87 22.03 17.87
N GLY A 29 -1.75 21.81 17.17
CA GLY A 29 -0.69 22.78 16.96
C GLY A 29 0.29 22.91 18.14
N GLU A 30 0.20 22.05 19.16
CA GLU A 30 1.19 22.00 20.25
C GLU A 30 2.44 21.23 19.82
N HIS A 31 3.58 21.68 20.33
CA HIS A 31 4.87 21.04 20.10
C HIS A 31 5.20 20.11 21.26
N GLU A 32 5.39 18.82 20.97
CA GLU A 32 5.59 17.76 21.96
C GLU A 32 6.98 17.12 21.82
N PHE A 33 7.55 16.71 22.96
CA PHE A 33 8.81 15.97 23.02
C PHE A 33 8.53 14.48 23.28
N VAL A 34 9.34 13.63 22.65
CA VAL A 34 9.21 12.19 22.77
C VAL A 34 9.85 11.70 24.06
N ASP A 35 9.16 10.80 24.77
CA ASP A 35 9.67 10.20 26.00
C ASP A 35 10.96 9.40 25.79
N GLN A 36 11.87 9.47 26.77
CA GLN A 36 13.13 8.72 26.76
C GLN A 36 12.92 7.21 26.55
N GLU A 37 11.89 6.63 27.19
CA GLU A 37 11.56 5.21 27.08
C GLU A 37 11.19 4.83 25.64
N THR A 38 10.42 5.68 24.96
CA THR A 38 10.03 5.48 23.55
C THR A 38 11.25 5.53 22.63
N LEU A 39 12.14 6.51 22.82
CA LEU A 39 13.37 6.62 22.04
C LEU A 39 14.25 5.37 22.20
N ILE A 40 14.45 4.89 23.43
CA ILE A 40 15.24 3.70 23.71
C ILE A 40 14.61 2.45 23.07
N ALA A 41 13.29 2.29 23.16
CA ALA A 41 12.58 1.14 22.59
C ALA A 41 12.65 1.14 21.04
N VAL A 42 12.47 2.29 20.40
CA VAL A 42 12.56 2.43 18.93
C VAL A 42 13.98 2.18 18.44
N LEU A 43 14.99 2.72 19.12
CA LEU A 43 16.41 2.45 18.81
C LEU A 43 16.73 0.95 18.97
N ALA A 44 16.23 0.30 20.03
CA ALA A 44 16.41 -1.13 20.23
C ALA A 44 15.76 -1.97 19.12
N ALA A 45 14.60 -1.56 18.59
CA ALA A 45 13.95 -2.22 17.46
C ALA A 45 14.74 -2.14 16.14
N MET A 46 15.63 -1.14 16.00
CA MET A 46 16.61 -1.05 14.92
C MET A 46 17.95 -1.76 15.25
N GLY A 47 18.03 -2.44 16.39
CA GLY A 47 19.24 -3.15 16.83
C GLY A 47 20.27 -2.28 17.53
N VAL A 48 19.87 -1.12 18.07
CA VAL A 48 20.77 -0.16 18.74
C VAL A 48 20.53 -0.16 20.24
N ASP A 49 21.56 -0.46 21.03
CA ASP A 49 21.48 -0.42 22.50
C ASP A 49 21.71 1.01 23.02
N ALA A 50 20.63 1.67 23.45
CA ALA A 50 20.66 3.03 24.00
C ALA A 50 20.41 3.09 25.52
N ARG A 51 20.66 1.99 26.25
CA ARG A 51 20.33 1.91 27.69
C ARG A 51 21.32 2.63 28.60
N THR A 52 22.56 2.85 28.17
CA THR A 52 23.56 3.57 28.97
C THR A 52 24.35 4.58 28.13
N ASN A 53 25.01 5.54 28.79
CA ASN A 53 25.83 6.53 28.10
C ASN A 53 26.98 5.89 27.32
N GLU A 54 27.54 4.78 27.80
CA GLU A 54 28.60 4.02 27.14
C GLU A 54 28.08 3.37 25.84
N THR A 55 26.92 2.72 25.89
CA THR A 55 26.34 2.07 24.71
C THR A 55 25.91 3.10 23.67
N ILE A 56 25.40 4.26 24.10
CA ILE A 56 25.09 5.39 23.21
C ILE A 56 26.34 5.90 22.49
N ASN A 57 27.45 6.16 23.22
CA ASN A 57 28.68 6.64 22.57
C ASN A 57 29.26 5.60 21.61
N ALA A 58 29.20 4.32 21.98
CA ALA A 58 29.66 3.23 21.10
C ALA A 58 28.82 3.14 19.81
N ALA A 59 27.49 3.30 19.91
CA ALA A 59 26.60 3.30 18.77
C ALA A 59 26.82 4.51 17.84
N LEU A 60 27.05 5.71 18.40
CA LEU A 60 27.40 6.90 17.63
C LEU A 60 28.70 6.69 16.83
N ILE A 61 29.76 6.20 17.49
CA ILE A 61 31.03 5.88 16.82
C ILE A 61 30.82 4.83 15.72
N ALA A 62 30.09 3.75 16.02
CA ALA A 62 29.81 2.71 15.04
C ALA A 62 29.04 3.26 13.83
N LYS A 63 28.08 4.16 14.03
CA LYS A 63 27.31 4.79 12.96
C LYS A 63 28.17 5.73 12.10
N GLU A 64 29.06 6.50 12.71
CA GLU A 64 30.00 7.38 12.01
C GLU A 64 31.06 6.61 11.21
N GLU A 65 31.53 5.47 11.74
CA GLU A 65 32.53 4.62 11.09
C GLU A 65 31.94 3.66 10.04
N ALA A 66 30.64 3.36 10.08
CA ALA A 66 30.02 2.34 9.23
C ALA A 66 30.31 2.51 7.72
N PRO A 67 30.19 3.72 7.12
CA PRO A 67 30.53 3.91 5.70
C PRO A 67 31.99 3.57 5.39
N TRP A 68 32.91 3.82 6.31
CA TRP A 68 34.35 3.62 6.14
C TRP A 68 34.78 2.15 6.24
N ARG A 69 33.88 1.26 6.66
CA ARG A 69 34.13 -0.19 6.77
C ARG A 69 33.80 -0.95 5.49
N GLN A 70 33.25 -0.28 4.48
CA GLN A 70 32.80 -0.88 3.22
C GLN A 70 33.39 -0.11 2.03
N ILE A 71 33.70 -0.82 0.94
CA ILE A 71 34.23 -0.16 -0.25
C ILE A 71 33.12 0.65 -0.92
N LEU A 72 31.98 0.00 -1.18
CA LEU A 72 30.78 0.65 -1.70
C LEU A 72 29.69 0.77 -0.63
N PRO A 73 28.78 1.76 -0.75
CA PRO A 73 27.57 1.80 0.05
C PRO A 73 26.74 0.52 -0.13
N PRO A 74 25.88 0.14 0.85
CA PRO A 74 25.07 -1.07 0.75
C PRO A 74 24.19 -1.11 -0.50
N CYS A 75 23.57 0.02 -0.85
CA CYS A 75 22.79 0.24 -2.06
C CYS A 75 22.90 1.72 -2.45
N VAL A 76 22.88 2.02 -3.75
CA VAL A 76 22.84 3.39 -4.27
C VAL A 76 21.54 3.61 -5.02
N VAL A 77 20.78 4.64 -4.64
CA VAL A 77 19.58 5.06 -5.39
C VAL A 77 19.77 6.48 -5.89
N THR A 78 19.58 6.69 -7.18
CA THR A 78 19.70 8.01 -7.82
C THR A 78 18.56 8.25 -8.80
N ARG A 79 18.32 9.50 -9.16
CA ARG A 79 17.42 9.83 -10.28
C ARG A 79 18.23 10.02 -11.56
N ASN A 80 17.62 9.70 -12.69
CA ASN A 80 18.29 9.81 -13.99
C ASN A 80 18.49 11.25 -14.51
N ASP A 81 18.05 12.27 -13.76
CA ASP A 81 17.97 13.66 -14.20
C ASP A 81 18.99 14.59 -13.53
N HIS A 82 19.80 14.10 -12.60
CA HIS A 82 20.86 14.88 -11.94
C HIS A 82 22.10 14.03 -11.67
N GLU A 83 23.21 14.70 -11.36
CA GLU A 83 24.45 14.04 -10.96
C GLU A 83 24.32 13.46 -9.54
N TYR A 84 24.90 12.29 -9.30
CA TYR A 84 24.97 11.69 -7.98
C TYR A 84 26.41 11.34 -7.61
N ILE A 85 26.82 11.71 -6.40
CA ILE A 85 28.16 11.46 -5.89
C ILE A 85 28.14 10.19 -5.03
N VAL A 86 28.85 9.15 -5.49
CA VAL A 86 29.12 7.94 -4.71
C VAL A 86 30.43 8.11 -3.96
N GLN A 87 30.40 7.88 -2.65
CA GLN A 87 31.60 7.79 -1.84
C GLN A 87 32.12 6.35 -1.81
N VAL A 88 33.41 6.19 -2.05
CA VAL A 88 34.11 4.90 -2.10
C VAL A 88 35.25 4.92 -1.10
N HIS A 89 35.35 3.89 -0.25
CA HIS A 89 36.40 3.82 0.77
C HIS A 89 37.36 2.68 0.49
N VAL A 90 38.66 2.95 0.49
CA VAL A 90 39.69 1.94 0.24
C VAL A 90 40.85 2.14 1.21
N PRO A 91 41.68 1.11 1.47
CA PRO A 91 42.86 1.31 2.29
C PRO A 91 43.72 2.44 1.70
N HIS A 92 44.22 3.33 2.56
CA HIS A 92 44.89 4.53 2.12
C HIS A 92 46.10 4.20 1.23
N GLY A 93 46.23 4.90 0.10
CA GLY A 93 47.27 4.66 -0.91
C GLY A 93 46.92 3.60 -1.97
N TRP A 94 45.74 2.99 -1.91
CA TRP A 94 45.25 2.09 -2.96
C TRP A 94 44.52 2.85 -4.06
N ASP A 95 44.63 2.35 -5.29
CA ASP A 95 43.89 2.85 -6.44
C ASP A 95 42.50 2.22 -6.51
N VAL A 96 41.51 2.99 -6.97
CA VAL A 96 40.15 2.50 -7.19
C VAL A 96 39.58 3.06 -8.48
N SER A 97 38.86 2.20 -9.22
CA SER A 97 38.07 2.58 -10.39
C SER A 97 36.64 2.06 -10.24
N LEU A 98 35.68 2.78 -10.83
CA LEU A 98 34.26 2.50 -10.68
C LEU A 98 33.59 2.39 -12.05
N SER A 99 32.70 1.43 -12.19
CA SER A 99 31.92 1.18 -13.42
C SER A 99 30.48 0.78 -13.07
N VAL A 100 29.54 1.13 -13.94
CA VAL A 100 28.16 0.67 -13.89
C VAL A 100 27.97 -0.42 -14.93
N ILE A 101 27.57 -1.61 -14.48
CA ILE A 101 27.01 -2.66 -15.34
C ILE A 101 25.51 -2.44 -15.36
N CYS A 102 25.01 -1.88 -16.47
CA CYS A 102 23.59 -1.64 -16.69
C CYS A 102 22.80 -2.97 -16.71
N GLU A 103 21.49 -2.87 -16.54
CA GLU A 103 20.57 -4.03 -16.45
C GLU A 103 20.58 -4.88 -17.73
N ASP A 104 20.87 -4.26 -18.88
CA ASP A 104 21.03 -4.93 -20.18
C ASP A 104 22.42 -5.58 -20.38
N GLY A 105 23.31 -5.47 -19.40
CA GLY A 105 24.67 -5.99 -19.41
C GLY A 105 25.72 -5.03 -19.99
N THR A 106 25.36 -3.81 -20.40
CA THR A 106 26.32 -2.82 -20.89
C THR A 106 27.15 -2.21 -19.76
N GLU A 107 28.46 -2.09 -19.95
CA GLU A 107 29.36 -1.49 -18.94
C GLU A 107 29.67 -0.03 -19.28
N ARG A 108 29.59 0.85 -18.28
CA ARG A 108 29.88 2.28 -18.39
C ARG A 108 30.85 2.71 -17.29
N SER A 109 31.95 3.38 -17.64
CA SER A 109 32.89 3.92 -16.66
C SER A 109 32.27 5.09 -15.90
N VAL A 110 32.53 5.17 -14.59
CA VAL A 110 32.14 6.31 -13.74
C VAL A 110 33.37 7.18 -13.51
N ARG A 111 33.22 8.50 -13.67
CA ARG A 111 34.34 9.44 -13.50
C ARG A 111 34.62 9.71 -12.03
N GLN A 112 35.90 9.79 -11.67
CA GLN A 112 36.31 10.23 -10.34
C GLN A 112 36.16 11.77 -10.24
N GLY A 113 35.57 12.25 -9.14
CA GLY A 113 35.48 13.65 -8.77
C GLY A 113 36.59 14.07 -7.80
N GLU A 114 36.65 15.36 -7.47
CA GLU A 114 37.54 15.84 -6.41
C GLU A 114 37.01 15.42 -5.03
N ASP A 115 37.90 14.89 -4.18
CA ASP A 115 37.62 14.57 -2.78
C ASP A 115 38.81 15.00 -1.92
N PHE A 116 38.56 15.86 -0.94
CA PHE A 116 39.58 16.39 -0.03
C PHE A 116 39.43 15.83 1.40
N THR A 117 38.62 14.77 1.57
CA THR A 117 38.37 14.16 2.87
C THR A 117 39.65 13.46 3.35
N PRO A 118 40.20 13.81 4.54
CA PRO A 118 41.40 13.17 5.05
C PRO A 118 41.12 11.69 5.39
N PRO A 119 42.14 10.82 5.30
CA PRO A 119 42.00 9.43 5.70
C PRO A 119 41.67 9.31 7.20
N ARG A 120 41.03 8.19 7.57
CA ARG A 120 40.66 7.86 8.95
C ARG A 120 41.24 6.51 9.35
N THR A 121 41.65 6.39 10.61
CA THR A 121 42.02 5.10 11.20
C THR A 121 40.76 4.32 11.58
N ILE A 122 40.48 3.23 10.88
CA ILE A 122 39.37 2.32 11.16
C ILE A 122 39.96 0.96 11.52
N GLU A 123 39.65 0.44 12.70
CA GLU A 123 40.14 -0.87 13.18
C GLU A 123 41.67 -1.04 13.01
N GLY A 124 42.44 0.03 13.24
CA GLY A 124 43.90 0.05 13.15
C GLY A 124 44.48 0.21 11.73
N HIS A 125 43.64 0.42 10.72
CA HIS A 125 44.04 0.63 9.33
C HIS A 125 43.67 2.03 8.86
N GLU A 126 44.56 2.68 8.10
CA GLU A 126 44.24 3.95 7.44
C GLU A 126 43.35 3.68 6.22
N ILE A 127 42.16 4.28 6.20
CA ILE A 127 41.20 4.20 5.08
C ILE A 127 41.07 5.58 4.46
N GLY A 128 41.20 5.67 3.13
CA GLY A 128 40.93 6.87 2.34
C GLY A 128 39.53 6.84 1.70
N GLN A 129 39.03 8.02 1.34
CA GLN A 129 37.77 8.19 0.61
C GLN A 129 38.04 8.75 -0.79
N ALA A 130 37.28 8.29 -1.77
CA ALA A 130 37.24 8.83 -3.12
C ALA A 130 35.79 9.07 -3.54
N SER A 131 35.53 10.23 -4.15
CA SER A 131 34.23 10.59 -4.73
C SER A 131 34.18 10.19 -6.21
N PHE A 132 33.11 9.50 -6.62
CA PHE A 132 32.81 9.18 -8.02
C PHE A 132 31.47 9.79 -8.42
N ILE A 133 31.38 10.31 -9.64
CA ILE A 133 30.20 11.04 -10.10
C ILE A 133 29.48 10.21 -11.16
N ILE A 134 28.26 9.80 -10.82
CA ILE A 134 27.29 9.22 -11.75
C ILE A 134 26.62 10.37 -12.49
N ASP A 135 26.90 10.48 -13.78
CA ASP A 135 26.30 11.50 -14.64
C ASP A 135 24.82 11.20 -14.94
N PRO A 136 23.98 12.22 -15.18
CA PRO A 136 22.58 12.03 -15.57
C PRO A 136 22.46 11.29 -16.91
N GLY A 137 21.30 10.70 -17.17
CA GLY A 137 21.00 10.01 -18.42
C GLY A 137 21.40 8.52 -18.46
N LEU A 138 21.76 7.92 -17.31
CA LEU A 138 21.75 6.47 -17.19
C LEU A 138 20.33 5.93 -17.46
N PRO A 139 20.20 4.75 -18.09
CA PRO A 139 18.90 4.13 -18.30
C PRO A 139 18.20 3.88 -16.97
N LEU A 140 16.88 3.92 -16.95
CA LEU A 140 16.09 3.55 -15.77
C LEU A 140 16.21 2.05 -15.50
N GLY A 141 16.40 1.65 -14.26
CA GLY A 141 16.47 0.23 -13.92
C GLY A 141 17.33 -0.11 -12.70
N TYR A 142 17.57 -1.40 -12.57
CA TYR A 142 18.40 -2.00 -11.52
C TYR A 142 19.73 -2.42 -12.13
N HIS A 143 20.80 -1.73 -11.74
CA HIS A 143 22.15 -1.90 -12.28
C HIS A 143 23.09 -2.41 -11.18
N THR A 144 24.31 -2.77 -11.56
CA THR A 144 25.38 -3.09 -10.61
C THR A 144 26.47 -2.04 -10.70
N LEU A 145 26.82 -1.46 -9.57
CA LEU A 145 28.01 -0.64 -9.42
C LEU A 145 29.18 -1.54 -9.02
N LEU A 146 30.27 -1.50 -9.79
CA LEU A 146 31.45 -2.35 -9.63
C LEU A 146 32.68 -1.48 -9.34
N ALA A 147 33.24 -1.65 -8.13
CA ALA A 147 34.52 -1.08 -7.75
C ALA A 147 35.64 -2.11 -7.98
N LYS A 148 36.71 -1.68 -8.66
CA LYS A 148 37.96 -2.45 -8.79
C LYS A 148 39.05 -1.71 -8.03
N VAL A 149 39.60 -2.37 -7.02
CA VAL A 149 40.57 -1.82 -6.09
C VAL A 149 41.92 -2.52 -6.28
N SER A 150 42.98 -1.75 -6.46
CA SER A 150 44.33 -2.29 -6.75
C SER A 150 45.43 -1.56 -6.00
N HIS A 151 46.56 -2.24 -5.76
CA HIS A 151 47.75 -1.64 -5.17
C HIS A 151 48.97 -1.91 -6.03
N ALA A 152 49.62 -0.84 -6.50
CA ALA A 152 50.73 -0.89 -7.46
C ALA A 152 51.86 -1.87 -7.08
N ASP A 153 52.24 -1.94 -5.80
CA ASP A 153 53.38 -2.77 -5.37
C ASP A 153 53.05 -4.25 -5.07
N THR A 154 51.78 -4.62 -4.96
CA THR A 154 51.41 -5.97 -4.48
C THR A 154 50.69 -6.83 -5.50
N GLU A 155 50.36 -6.27 -6.69
CA GLU A 155 49.52 -6.90 -7.72
C GLU A 155 48.17 -7.43 -7.21
N LYS A 156 47.75 -7.05 -6.00
CA LYS A 156 46.46 -7.43 -5.43
C LYS A 156 45.37 -6.65 -6.11
N ILE A 157 44.34 -7.36 -6.55
CA ILE A 157 43.11 -6.81 -7.10
C ILE A 157 41.95 -7.36 -6.29
N ALA A 158 41.09 -6.48 -5.81
CA ALA A 158 39.82 -6.81 -5.18
C ALA A 158 38.68 -6.17 -5.98
N GLU A 159 37.53 -6.84 -5.99
CA GLU A 159 36.29 -6.30 -6.55
C GLU A 159 35.25 -6.20 -5.44
N ASP A 160 34.48 -5.12 -5.46
CA ASP A 160 33.27 -4.98 -4.65
C ASP A 160 32.10 -4.55 -5.54
N ARG A 161 30.89 -4.97 -5.17
CA ARG A 161 29.68 -4.75 -5.96
C ARG A 161 28.52 -4.32 -5.07
N THR A 162 27.78 -3.32 -5.52
CA THR A 162 26.49 -2.93 -4.93
C THR A 162 25.44 -2.72 -6.01
N THR A 163 24.16 -2.76 -5.63
CA THR A 163 23.06 -2.39 -6.51
C THR A 163 23.02 -0.87 -6.70
N LEU A 164 22.88 -0.45 -7.96
CA LEU A 164 22.58 0.92 -8.36
C LEU A 164 21.17 0.97 -8.93
N ILE A 165 20.25 1.65 -8.25
CA ILE A 165 18.89 1.86 -8.71
C ILE A 165 18.80 3.24 -9.35
N VAL A 166 18.52 3.29 -10.66
CA VAL A 166 18.31 4.53 -11.40
C VAL A 166 16.82 4.73 -11.62
N THR A 167 16.28 5.75 -10.95
CA THR A 167 14.84 6.04 -10.86
C THR A 167 14.46 7.22 -11.76
N PRO A 168 13.19 7.31 -12.21
CA PRO A 168 12.75 8.48 -12.95
C PRO A 168 12.76 9.71 -12.04
N GLY A 169 13.26 10.83 -12.58
CA GLY A 169 13.19 12.12 -11.89
C GLY A 169 11.76 12.56 -11.58
N ARG A 170 10.85 12.27 -12.50
CA ARG A 170 9.41 12.47 -12.37
C ARG A 170 8.68 11.40 -13.19
N LEU A 171 7.55 10.94 -12.68
CA LEU A 171 6.63 10.13 -13.49
C LEU A 171 5.96 11.06 -14.52
N ASP A 172 6.26 10.85 -15.80
CA ASP A 172 5.67 11.67 -16.85
C ASP A 172 4.15 11.45 -16.87
N LYS A 173 3.41 12.54 -16.68
CA LYS A 173 1.95 12.56 -16.83
C LYS A 173 1.56 12.63 -18.33
N GLY A 174 2.51 12.45 -19.25
CA GLY A 174 2.44 12.75 -20.70
C GLY A 174 1.16 12.31 -21.42
N SER A 175 0.70 13.12 -22.38
CA SER A 175 -0.62 13.11 -23.08
C SER A 175 -1.88 13.07 -22.20
N LEU A 176 -1.80 12.54 -20.98
CA LEU A 176 -2.85 12.40 -19.97
C LEU A 176 -3.00 13.69 -19.14
N ALA A 177 -1.93 14.47 -18.98
CA ALA A 177 -1.94 15.76 -18.29
C ALA A 177 -2.91 16.80 -18.90
N PHE A 178 -3.42 16.57 -20.12
CA PHE A 178 -4.35 17.46 -20.79
C PHE A 178 -5.80 16.95 -20.82
N LYS A 179 -6.04 15.68 -20.47
CA LYS A 179 -7.40 15.13 -20.45
C LYS A 179 -7.79 14.88 -19.00
N ARG A 180 -8.75 15.66 -18.53
CA ARG A 180 -9.45 15.38 -17.29
C ARG A 180 -10.12 14.01 -17.40
N SER A 181 -10.06 13.23 -16.33
CA SER A 181 -10.57 11.87 -16.25
C SER A 181 -11.45 11.72 -15.02
N TRP A 182 -12.39 10.78 -15.10
CA TRP A 182 -13.19 10.38 -13.95
C TRP A 182 -13.23 8.86 -13.85
N GLY A 183 -13.50 8.35 -12.65
CA GLY A 183 -13.62 6.91 -12.40
C GLY A 183 -14.58 6.59 -11.29
N MET A 184 -14.80 5.29 -11.09
CA MET A 184 -15.61 4.76 -10.00
C MET A 184 -14.71 4.19 -8.90
N MET A 185 -15.15 4.23 -7.66
CA MET A 185 -14.56 3.47 -6.55
C MET A 185 -15.57 2.46 -6.00
N ALA A 186 -15.13 1.21 -5.88
CA ALA A 186 -15.93 0.11 -5.36
C ALA A 186 -15.13 -0.75 -4.39
N GLN A 187 -15.77 -1.18 -3.32
CA GLN A 187 -15.25 -2.23 -2.45
C GLN A 187 -15.60 -3.57 -3.11
N LEU A 188 -14.61 -4.22 -3.74
CA LEU A 188 -14.84 -5.36 -4.62
C LEU A 188 -15.53 -6.50 -3.87
N TYR A 189 -15.06 -6.82 -2.67
CA TYR A 189 -15.64 -7.90 -1.86
C TYR A 189 -17.13 -7.70 -1.54
N SER A 190 -17.62 -6.46 -1.49
CA SER A 190 -19.03 -6.15 -1.18
C SER A 190 -19.95 -6.08 -2.39
N THR A 191 -19.37 -5.93 -3.59
CA THR A 191 -20.11 -5.73 -4.84
C THR A 191 -20.21 -7.06 -5.58
N ARG A 192 -21.39 -7.70 -5.49
CA ARG A 192 -21.60 -9.11 -5.86
C ARG A 192 -22.51 -9.23 -7.07
N SER A 193 -22.25 -10.18 -7.94
CA SER A 193 -23.22 -10.69 -8.92
C SER A 193 -24.07 -11.81 -8.32
N ALA A 194 -25.10 -12.26 -9.06
CA ALA A 194 -25.82 -13.47 -8.71
C ALA A 194 -24.93 -14.74 -8.81
N GLN A 195 -23.79 -14.64 -9.49
CA GLN A 195 -22.82 -15.73 -9.65
C GLN A 195 -21.66 -15.68 -8.66
N SER A 196 -21.47 -14.57 -7.93
CA SER A 196 -20.52 -14.46 -6.82
C SER A 196 -20.68 -15.58 -5.82
N TRP A 197 -19.58 -16.05 -5.23
CA TRP A 197 -19.61 -17.06 -4.16
C TRP A 197 -19.59 -16.35 -2.81
N GLY A 198 -20.65 -15.60 -2.49
CA GLY A 198 -20.80 -14.82 -1.25
C GLY A 198 -19.99 -13.52 -1.19
N VAL A 199 -18.91 -13.41 -1.97
CA VAL A 199 -18.01 -12.26 -2.08
C VAL A 199 -17.85 -11.85 -3.54
N GLY A 200 -17.73 -10.56 -3.81
CA GLY A 200 -17.34 -10.09 -5.15
C GLY A 200 -15.92 -10.52 -5.48
N ASP A 201 -15.68 -10.94 -6.73
CA ASP A 201 -14.42 -11.53 -7.17
C ASP A 201 -13.94 -11.03 -8.54
N ALA A 202 -12.88 -11.60 -9.10
CA ALA A 202 -12.21 -11.05 -10.29
C ALA A 202 -13.12 -11.02 -11.53
N ASP A 203 -14.15 -11.87 -11.59
CA ASP A 203 -15.16 -11.84 -12.65
C ASP A 203 -16.13 -10.65 -12.46
N ASP A 204 -16.50 -10.36 -11.21
CA ASP A 204 -17.30 -9.19 -10.85
C ASP A 204 -16.51 -7.89 -11.14
N LEU A 205 -15.20 -7.88 -10.87
CA LEU A 205 -14.29 -6.79 -11.23
C LEU A 205 -14.26 -6.57 -12.75
N LEU A 206 -14.14 -7.65 -13.52
CA LEU A 206 -14.13 -7.60 -14.99
C LEU A 206 -15.43 -6.99 -15.51
N GLU A 207 -16.59 -7.46 -15.01
CA GLU A 207 -17.89 -6.98 -15.45
C GLU A 207 -18.09 -5.50 -15.09
N MET A 208 -17.75 -5.09 -13.87
CA MET A 208 -17.80 -3.68 -13.46
C MET A 208 -16.89 -2.79 -14.30
N ALA A 209 -15.65 -3.23 -14.57
CA ALA A 209 -14.70 -2.47 -15.38
C ALA A 209 -15.19 -2.32 -16.83
N SER A 210 -15.78 -3.39 -17.40
CA SER A 210 -16.42 -3.35 -18.71
C SER A 210 -17.60 -2.37 -18.73
N LEU A 211 -18.49 -2.48 -17.75
CA LEU A 211 -19.68 -1.63 -17.62
C LEU A 211 -19.32 -0.16 -17.50
N PHE A 212 -18.54 0.23 -16.49
CA PHE A 212 -18.21 1.62 -16.25
C PHE A 212 -17.34 2.21 -17.36
N GLY A 213 -16.47 1.41 -17.98
CA GLY A 213 -15.71 1.83 -19.15
C GLY A 213 -16.62 2.21 -20.31
N SER A 214 -17.66 1.39 -20.57
CA SER A 214 -18.66 1.70 -21.61
C SER A 214 -19.50 2.94 -21.31
N MET A 215 -19.60 3.33 -20.03
CA MET A 215 -20.24 4.58 -19.57
C MET A 215 -19.29 5.79 -19.60
N GLY A 216 -18.02 5.59 -19.99
CA GLY A 216 -17.04 6.66 -20.15
C GLY A 216 -16.12 6.89 -18.95
N ALA A 217 -16.14 6.01 -17.94
CA ALA A 217 -15.16 6.04 -16.87
C ALA A 217 -13.77 5.69 -17.41
N ASP A 218 -12.73 6.36 -16.90
CA ASP A 218 -11.34 6.12 -17.26
C ASP A 218 -10.65 5.14 -16.32
N TYR A 219 -11.23 4.88 -15.14
CA TYR A 219 -10.70 3.93 -14.17
C TYR A 219 -11.76 3.35 -13.21
N LEU A 220 -11.43 2.22 -12.60
CA LEU A 220 -12.15 1.61 -11.48
C LEU A 220 -11.17 1.35 -10.32
N LEU A 221 -11.28 2.14 -9.26
CA LEU A 221 -10.52 1.98 -8.02
C LEU A 221 -11.16 0.93 -7.12
N VAL A 222 -10.37 -0.04 -6.68
CA VAL A 222 -10.81 -1.08 -5.74
C VAL A 222 -9.95 -1.12 -4.49
N ASN A 223 -10.50 -1.70 -3.44
CA ASN A 223 -9.78 -1.96 -2.19
C ASN A 223 -8.51 -2.79 -2.41
N PRO A 224 -7.60 -2.82 -1.43
CA PRO A 224 -6.44 -3.71 -1.51
C PRO A 224 -6.87 -5.17 -1.68
N LEU A 225 -6.27 -5.84 -2.66
CA LEU A 225 -6.56 -7.25 -3.00
C LEU A 225 -5.51 -8.21 -2.43
N HIS A 226 -4.69 -7.72 -1.50
CA HIS A 226 -3.60 -8.44 -0.85
C HIS A 226 -4.05 -9.73 -0.17
N ALA A 227 -3.18 -10.75 -0.17
CA ALA A 227 -3.48 -12.03 0.43
C ALA A 227 -3.74 -11.93 1.93
N ALA A 228 -4.76 -12.65 2.38
CA ALA A 228 -5.11 -12.84 3.79
C ALA A 228 -4.68 -14.25 4.25
N GLU A 229 -5.20 -14.70 5.38
CA GLU A 229 -4.92 -16.03 5.93
C GLU A 229 -5.28 -17.15 4.93
N PRO A 230 -4.46 -18.22 4.84
CA PRO A 230 -4.69 -19.32 3.91
C PRO A 230 -5.83 -20.23 4.34
N ILE A 231 -6.20 -20.20 5.63
CA ILE A 231 -7.29 -20.96 6.22
C ILE A 231 -8.11 -20.05 7.13
N GLU A 232 -9.32 -20.48 7.42
CA GLU A 232 -10.29 -19.78 8.25
C GLU A 232 -9.85 -19.76 9.73
N PRO A 233 -10.16 -18.70 10.51
CA PRO A 233 -10.90 -17.51 10.10
C PRO A 233 -10.06 -16.50 9.31
N LEU A 234 -10.65 -15.88 8.29
CA LEU A 234 -10.04 -14.81 7.50
C LEU A 234 -10.29 -13.44 8.15
N SER A 235 -9.23 -12.64 8.24
CA SER A 235 -9.34 -11.24 8.64
C SER A 235 -10.19 -10.47 7.62
N PRO A 236 -11.19 -9.68 8.07
CA PRO A 236 -12.08 -8.97 7.15
C PRO A 236 -11.42 -7.74 6.51
N SER A 237 -10.45 -7.12 7.19
CA SER A 237 -9.81 -5.89 6.74
C SER A 237 -8.82 -6.12 5.60
N PRO A 238 -8.96 -5.43 4.44
CA PRO A 238 -7.98 -5.47 3.38
C PRO A 238 -6.68 -4.71 3.73
N TYR A 239 -6.67 -3.95 4.84
CA TYR A 239 -5.54 -3.14 5.30
C TYR A 239 -4.65 -3.84 6.34
N LEU A 240 -4.97 -5.07 6.71
CA LEU A 240 -4.11 -5.92 7.55
C LEU A 240 -3.84 -7.29 6.89
N PRO A 241 -3.28 -7.31 5.67
CA PRO A 241 -3.03 -8.56 4.94
C PRO A 241 -1.83 -9.33 5.52
N VAL A 242 -1.70 -10.61 5.18
CA VAL A 242 -0.52 -11.40 5.58
C VAL A 242 0.71 -11.12 4.71
N THR A 243 0.50 -10.54 3.52
CA THR A 243 1.56 -10.05 2.62
C THR A 243 0.99 -8.95 1.73
N ARG A 244 1.79 -7.96 1.37
CA ARG A 244 1.39 -6.94 0.38
C ARG A 244 1.83 -7.26 -1.05
N ARG A 245 2.58 -8.34 -1.24
CA ARG A 245 3.10 -8.74 -2.55
C ARG A 245 2.11 -9.62 -3.32
N PHE A 246 1.51 -10.60 -2.66
CA PHE A 246 0.64 -11.60 -3.30
C PHE A 246 -0.85 -11.27 -3.11
N PHE A 247 -1.69 -11.79 -3.99
CA PHE A 247 -3.12 -11.49 -4.02
C PHE A 247 -3.96 -12.55 -3.28
N ASN A 248 -5.10 -12.15 -2.73
CA ASN A 248 -6.00 -13.07 -2.01
C ASN A 248 -6.73 -14.02 -2.97
N PRO A 249 -6.49 -15.34 -2.89
CA PRO A 249 -7.16 -16.33 -3.75
C PRO A 249 -8.68 -16.40 -3.56
N MET A 250 -9.23 -15.80 -2.49
CA MET A 250 -10.68 -15.65 -2.31
C MET A 250 -11.33 -14.88 -3.47
N TYR A 251 -10.59 -14.02 -4.19
CA TYR A 251 -11.08 -13.31 -5.37
C TYR A 251 -11.00 -14.12 -6.67
N ILE A 252 -10.62 -15.40 -6.64
CA ILE A 252 -10.70 -16.26 -7.83
C ILE A 252 -12.15 -16.66 -8.08
N ARG A 253 -12.63 -16.57 -9.32
CA ARG A 253 -13.84 -17.24 -9.81
C ARG A 253 -13.45 -18.64 -10.29
N PRO A 254 -13.78 -19.73 -9.56
CA PRO A 254 -13.35 -21.07 -9.95
C PRO A 254 -13.85 -21.48 -11.34
N GLU A 255 -15.07 -21.08 -11.70
CA GLU A 255 -15.69 -21.42 -12.98
C GLU A 255 -14.97 -20.85 -14.21
N ASN A 256 -14.22 -19.75 -14.02
CA ASN A 256 -13.47 -19.10 -15.09
C ASN A 256 -12.08 -19.69 -15.31
N ILE A 257 -11.67 -20.69 -14.50
CA ILE A 257 -10.41 -21.38 -14.72
C ILE A 257 -10.55 -22.28 -15.95
N ARG A 258 -9.67 -22.08 -16.94
CA ARG A 258 -9.69 -22.78 -18.22
C ARG A 258 -9.84 -24.30 -18.08
N GLU A 259 -9.16 -24.89 -17.10
CA GLU A 259 -9.18 -26.33 -16.83
C GLU A 259 -10.59 -26.88 -16.51
N VAL A 260 -11.52 -26.05 -16.01
CA VAL A 260 -12.92 -26.44 -15.72
C VAL A 260 -13.64 -26.97 -16.95
N ALA A 261 -13.36 -26.42 -18.13
CA ALA A 261 -13.98 -26.83 -19.39
C ALA A 261 -13.68 -28.30 -19.77
N TYR A 262 -12.60 -28.88 -19.22
CA TYR A 262 -12.14 -30.23 -19.54
C TYR A 262 -12.45 -31.27 -18.45
N LEU A 263 -13.04 -30.84 -17.33
CA LEU A 263 -13.38 -31.72 -16.22
C LEU A 263 -14.45 -32.75 -16.60
N SER A 264 -14.37 -33.93 -15.98
CA SER A 264 -15.41 -34.95 -16.08
C SER A 264 -16.75 -34.45 -15.50
N GLY A 265 -17.85 -35.13 -15.82
CA GLY A 265 -19.16 -34.82 -15.24
C GLY A 265 -19.14 -34.81 -13.70
N PRO A 266 -18.63 -35.86 -13.03
CA PRO A 266 -18.53 -35.91 -11.58
C PRO A 266 -17.69 -34.77 -10.96
N GLU A 267 -16.53 -34.43 -11.53
CA GLU A 267 -15.68 -33.33 -11.02
C GLU A 267 -16.38 -31.98 -11.13
N ARG A 268 -17.08 -31.71 -12.23
CA ARG A 268 -17.89 -30.47 -12.38
C ARG A 268 -19.04 -30.40 -11.39
N SER A 269 -19.65 -31.54 -11.06
CA SER A 269 -20.69 -31.59 -10.03
C SER A 269 -20.15 -31.22 -8.65
N LEU A 270 -18.91 -31.59 -8.31
CA LEU A 270 -18.29 -31.19 -7.04
C LEU A 270 -18.13 -29.66 -6.94
N ILE A 271 -17.66 -29.02 -8.01
CA ILE A 271 -17.53 -27.55 -8.06
C ILE A 271 -18.90 -26.88 -7.93
N THR A 272 -19.90 -27.38 -8.67
CA THR A 272 -21.27 -26.86 -8.62
C THR A 272 -21.88 -26.99 -7.23
N TRP A 273 -21.64 -28.11 -6.56
CA TRP A 273 -22.13 -28.37 -5.21
C TRP A 273 -21.45 -27.48 -4.17
N ALA A 274 -20.12 -27.28 -4.26
CA ALA A 274 -19.39 -26.36 -3.39
C ALA A 274 -19.96 -24.92 -3.47
N ALA A 275 -20.35 -24.48 -4.68
CA ALA A 275 -20.89 -23.15 -4.91
C ALA A 275 -22.31 -22.92 -4.37
N GLU A 276 -23.11 -23.98 -4.18
CA GLU A 276 -24.57 -23.87 -4.12
C GLU A 276 -25.07 -23.00 -2.96
N ASN A 277 -24.46 -23.12 -1.78
CA ASN A 277 -24.88 -22.36 -0.60
C ASN A 277 -24.35 -20.93 -0.64
N VAL A 278 -23.06 -20.75 -0.93
CA VAL A 278 -22.41 -19.43 -0.94
C VAL A 278 -22.96 -18.51 -2.03
N LYS A 279 -23.38 -19.04 -3.19
CA LYS A 279 -24.08 -18.25 -4.22
C LYS A 279 -25.44 -17.71 -3.74
N LYS A 280 -26.15 -18.45 -2.88
CA LYS A 280 -27.42 -17.98 -2.30
C LYS A 280 -27.21 -16.82 -1.32
N ASP A 281 -26.02 -16.68 -0.74
CA ASP A 281 -25.70 -15.58 0.18
C ASP A 281 -25.36 -14.28 -0.55
N SER A 282 -24.93 -14.36 -1.82
CA SER A 282 -24.65 -13.19 -2.67
C SER A 282 -25.85 -12.27 -2.89
N VAL A 283 -27.07 -12.81 -2.82
CA VAL A 283 -28.31 -12.06 -3.02
C VAL A 283 -28.98 -11.62 -1.71
N LYS A 284 -28.33 -11.87 -0.56
CA LYS A 284 -28.85 -11.50 0.76
C LYS A 284 -28.14 -10.27 1.29
N ASN A 285 -28.90 -9.43 1.99
CA ASN A 285 -28.35 -8.32 2.76
C ASN A 285 -27.97 -8.79 4.18
N THR A 286 -26.99 -9.68 4.25
CA THR A 286 -26.38 -10.15 5.49
C THR A 286 -24.90 -9.84 5.47
N HIS A 287 -24.26 -9.80 6.64
CA HIS A 287 -22.81 -9.63 6.71
C HIS A 287 -22.10 -10.65 5.82
N ILE A 288 -21.06 -10.19 5.13
CA ILE A 288 -20.26 -10.99 4.22
C ILE A 288 -19.50 -12.05 5.03
N ASP A 289 -19.77 -13.32 4.75
CA ASP A 289 -19.11 -14.48 5.34
C ASP A 289 -17.95 -14.94 4.44
N ARG A 290 -16.76 -14.41 4.72
CA ARG A 290 -15.53 -14.74 3.98
C ARG A 290 -15.08 -16.18 4.23
N ASP A 291 -15.32 -16.71 5.42
CA ASP A 291 -14.90 -18.06 5.79
C ASP A 291 -15.69 -19.10 5.00
N ALA A 292 -17.01 -18.94 4.92
CA ALA A 292 -17.85 -19.81 4.10
C ALA A 292 -17.48 -19.72 2.62
N ALA A 293 -17.29 -18.50 2.10
CA ALA A 293 -16.89 -18.26 0.72
C ALA A 293 -15.53 -18.90 0.39
N TRP A 294 -14.51 -18.65 1.22
CA TRP A 294 -13.16 -19.16 1.00
C TRP A 294 -13.10 -20.67 1.11
N LYS A 295 -13.75 -21.26 2.12
CA LYS A 295 -13.82 -22.71 2.28
C LYS A 295 -14.39 -23.39 1.03
N ALA A 296 -15.53 -22.90 0.55
CA ALA A 296 -16.18 -23.42 -0.66
C ALA A 296 -15.28 -23.28 -1.89
N LYS A 297 -14.68 -22.10 -2.09
CA LYS A 297 -13.76 -21.86 -3.22
C LYS A 297 -12.55 -22.78 -3.15
N ARG A 298 -11.92 -22.95 -1.98
CA ARG A 298 -10.76 -23.82 -1.79
C ARG A 298 -11.08 -25.28 -2.13
N GLU A 299 -12.23 -25.80 -1.70
CA GLU A 299 -12.68 -27.16 -2.06
C GLU A 299 -12.81 -27.33 -3.58
N ALA A 300 -13.38 -26.35 -4.29
CA ALA A 300 -13.47 -26.38 -5.75
C ALA A 300 -12.10 -26.25 -6.43
N LEU A 301 -11.25 -25.35 -5.95
CA LEU A 301 -9.91 -25.11 -6.47
C LEU A 301 -9.01 -26.33 -6.34
N GLU A 302 -9.15 -27.12 -5.26
CA GLU A 302 -8.45 -28.39 -5.13
C GLU A 302 -8.84 -29.41 -6.19
N VAL A 303 -10.14 -29.50 -6.53
CA VAL A 303 -10.62 -30.38 -7.61
C VAL A 303 -10.00 -29.96 -8.93
N ILE A 304 -10.01 -28.66 -9.23
CA ILE A 304 -9.47 -28.11 -10.47
C ILE A 304 -7.96 -28.35 -10.57
N PHE A 305 -7.21 -28.11 -9.48
CA PHE A 305 -5.78 -28.33 -9.45
C PHE A 305 -5.40 -29.80 -9.69
N LYS A 306 -6.13 -30.75 -9.07
CA LYS A 306 -5.90 -32.20 -9.17
C LYS A 306 -6.19 -32.76 -10.57
N ALA A 307 -7.10 -32.14 -11.32
CA ALA A 307 -7.40 -32.55 -12.69
C ALA A 307 -6.20 -32.35 -13.65
N GLY A 308 -5.23 -31.53 -13.26
CA GLY A 308 -4.03 -31.26 -14.04
C GLY A 308 -4.26 -30.26 -15.16
N ARG A 309 -3.17 -29.97 -15.89
CA ARG A 309 -3.12 -28.93 -16.92
C ARG A 309 -2.59 -29.54 -18.22
N SER A 310 -2.85 -28.85 -19.33
CA SER A 310 -2.17 -29.17 -20.59
C SER A 310 -0.69 -28.79 -20.52
N GLN A 311 0.15 -29.41 -21.36
CA GLN A 311 1.59 -29.09 -21.42
C GLN A 311 1.88 -27.60 -21.70
N SER A 312 0.99 -26.90 -22.44
CA SER A 312 1.16 -25.45 -22.66
C SER A 312 0.95 -24.66 -21.38
N ARG A 313 -0.08 -25.02 -20.63
CA ARG A 313 -0.45 -24.40 -19.36
C ARG A 313 0.60 -24.66 -18.28
N ASP A 314 1.20 -25.85 -18.26
CA ASP A 314 2.33 -26.14 -17.36
C ASP A 314 3.56 -25.27 -17.68
N ARG A 315 3.85 -24.98 -18.97
CA ARG A 315 4.94 -24.06 -19.33
C ARG A 315 4.64 -22.62 -18.92
N GLU A 316 3.41 -22.15 -19.10
CA GLU A 316 2.97 -20.83 -18.62
C GLU A 316 3.12 -20.71 -17.10
N PHE A 317 2.69 -21.72 -16.35
CA PHE A 317 2.84 -21.74 -14.89
C PHE A 317 4.32 -21.79 -14.46
N ALA A 318 5.15 -22.60 -15.11
CA ALA A 318 6.58 -22.64 -14.85
C ALA A 318 7.27 -21.29 -15.12
N GLN A 319 6.86 -20.58 -16.18
CA GLN A 319 7.35 -19.24 -16.47
C GLN A 319 6.91 -18.23 -15.41
N TYR A 320 5.66 -18.31 -14.94
CA TYR A 320 5.18 -17.47 -13.84
C TYR A 320 6.01 -17.68 -12.57
N ARG A 321 6.24 -18.94 -12.17
CA ARG A 321 7.09 -19.27 -11.01
C ARG A 321 8.52 -18.75 -11.18
N HIS A 322 9.09 -18.88 -12.37
CA HIS A 322 10.42 -18.34 -12.66
C HIS A 322 10.48 -16.82 -12.49
N ASN A 323 9.45 -16.10 -12.97
CA ASN A 323 9.38 -14.65 -12.90
C ASN A 323 9.17 -14.14 -11.46
N GLU A 324 8.38 -14.84 -10.65
CA GLU A 324 8.13 -14.46 -9.25
C GLU A 324 9.24 -14.92 -8.29
N GLY A 325 9.98 -15.97 -8.67
CA GLY A 325 11.18 -16.41 -7.97
C GLY A 325 10.92 -16.92 -6.55
N GLN A 326 11.95 -16.82 -5.70
CA GLN A 326 11.96 -17.41 -4.37
C GLN A 326 10.85 -16.86 -3.45
N GLY A 327 10.47 -15.59 -3.60
CA GLY A 327 9.41 -14.97 -2.80
C GLY A 327 8.06 -15.69 -2.95
N LEU A 328 7.72 -16.18 -4.15
CA LEU A 328 6.50 -16.96 -4.36
C LEU A 328 6.58 -18.33 -3.67
N GLU A 329 7.74 -18.98 -3.78
CA GLU A 329 7.97 -20.29 -3.16
C GLU A 329 7.92 -20.22 -1.64
N ASP A 330 8.41 -19.12 -1.04
CA ASP A 330 8.40 -18.90 0.40
C ASP A 330 7.03 -18.53 0.92
N PHE A 331 6.28 -17.69 0.21
CA PHE A 331 4.87 -17.43 0.50
C PHE A 331 4.03 -18.71 0.43
N ALA A 332 4.19 -19.49 -0.65
CA ALA A 332 3.46 -20.75 -0.82
C ALA A 332 3.84 -21.80 0.25
N LEU A 333 5.10 -21.84 0.68
CA LEU A 333 5.53 -22.67 1.80
C LEU A 333 4.92 -22.19 3.12
N TRP A 334 4.90 -20.89 3.38
CA TRP A 334 4.25 -20.33 4.56
C TRP A 334 2.76 -20.73 4.60
N CYS A 335 2.04 -20.61 3.49
CA CYS A 335 0.64 -21.05 3.42
C CYS A 335 0.48 -22.55 3.73
N ALA A 336 1.33 -23.40 3.15
CA ALA A 336 1.31 -24.84 3.41
C ALA A 336 1.63 -25.18 4.88
N LEU A 337 2.55 -24.46 5.52
CA LEU A 337 2.84 -24.61 6.95
C LEU A 337 1.66 -24.16 7.81
N THR A 338 1.03 -23.02 7.49
CA THR A 338 -0.16 -22.54 8.20
C THR A 338 -1.30 -23.55 8.15
N GLU A 339 -1.49 -24.25 7.03
CA GLU A 339 -2.44 -25.36 6.94
C GLU A 339 -2.07 -26.54 7.86
N VAL A 340 -0.81 -26.97 7.83
CA VAL A 340 -0.31 -28.09 8.66
C VAL A 340 -0.49 -27.80 10.15
N TYR A 341 -0.20 -26.57 10.57
CA TYR A 341 -0.29 -26.15 11.97
C TYR A 341 -1.65 -25.54 12.33
N GLN A 342 -2.63 -25.55 11.42
CA GLN A 342 -4.00 -25.04 11.66
C GLN A 342 -4.01 -23.61 12.22
N GLY A 343 -3.17 -22.73 11.66
CA GLY A 343 -3.06 -21.33 12.07
C GLY A 343 -2.37 -21.12 13.42
N GLN A 344 -1.91 -22.19 14.08
CA GLN A 344 -1.13 -22.07 15.32
C GLN A 344 0.31 -21.66 15.03
N PRO A 345 1.00 -21.03 16.01
CA PRO A 345 2.41 -20.68 15.87
C PRO A 345 3.27 -21.90 15.49
N PHE A 346 4.19 -21.70 14.55
CA PHE A 346 5.09 -22.77 14.13
C PHE A 346 6.06 -23.15 15.25
N PRO A 347 6.55 -24.40 15.31
CA PRO A 347 7.68 -24.78 16.13
C PRO A 347 8.91 -23.91 15.88
N GLU A 348 9.74 -23.73 16.90
CA GLU A 348 10.93 -22.85 16.86
C GLU A 348 11.88 -23.21 15.71
N GLU A 349 12.05 -24.49 15.40
CA GLU A 349 12.90 -24.92 14.28
C GLU A 349 12.45 -24.42 12.90
N LEU A 350 11.18 -23.98 12.77
CA LEU A 350 10.60 -23.46 11.53
C LEU A 350 10.51 -21.92 11.52
N HIS A 351 11.02 -21.22 12.53
CA HIS A 351 11.00 -19.75 12.56
C HIS A 351 11.99 -19.10 11.60
N ASP A 352 13.11 -19.77 11.31
CA ASP A 352 14.11 -19.33 10.33
C ASP A 352 13.84 -19.98 8.97
N VAL A 353 13.46 -19.18 7.97
CA VAL A 353 13.18 -19.61 6.59
C VAL A 353 14.38 -20.32 5.94
N HIS A 354 15.60 -20.07 6.42
CA HIS A 354 16.83 -20.70 5.93
C HIS A 354 17.23 -21.95 6.72
N SER A 355 16.44 -22.36 7.72
CA SER A 355 16.77 -23.50 8.56
C SER A 355 16.70 -24.83 7.81
N ARG A 356 17.45 -25.82 8.30
CA ARG A 356 17.38 -27.19 7.78
C ARG A 356 15.98 -27.81 7.93
N ALA A 357 15.23 -27.42 8.96
CA ALA A 357 13.88 -27.92 9.16
C ALA A 357 12.92 -27.35 8.09
N VAL A 358 13.05 -26.07 7.74
CA VAL A 358 12.30 -25.46 6.63
C VAL A 358 12.68 -26.08 5.29
N ALA A 359 13.96 -26.36 5.05
CA ALA A 359 14.39 -27.09 3.84
C ALA A 359 13.76 -28.49 3.73
N LYS A 360 13.63 -29.21 4.86
CA LYS A 360 12.95 -30.51 4.92
C LYS A 360 11.44 -30.35 4.70
N ALA A 361 10.82 -29.34 5.32
CA ALA A 361 9.41 -29.03 5.15
C ALA A 361 9.08 -28.75 3.68
N ARG A 362 9.91 -27.95 3.00
CA ARG A 362 9.80 -27.64 1.57
C ARG A 362 9.77 -28.90 0.71
N ALA A 363 10.70 -29.83 0.96
CA ALA A 363 10.73 -31.10 0.23
C ALA A 363 9.49 -31.97 0.52
N SER A 364 8.98 -31.98 1.76
CA SER A 364 7.81 -32.79 2.13
C SER A 364 6.47 -32.20 1.69
N LEU A 365 6.39 -30.88 1.54
CA LEU A 365 5.16 -30.14 1.24
C LEU A 365 5.10 -29.66 -0.22
N GLN A 366 5.92 -30.20 -1.12
CA GLN A 366 6.06 -29.70 -2.49
C GLN A 366 4.72 -29.63 -3.24
N GLU A 367 3.88 -30.66 -3.15
CA GLU A 367 2.55 -30.64 -3.80
C GLU A 367 1.67 -29.51 -3.26
N ARG A 368 1.82 -29.19 -1.95
CA ARG A 368 1.04 -28.12 -1.35
C ARG A 368 1.56 -26.74 -1.75
N ILE A 369 2.88 -26.57 -1.81
CA ILE A 369 3.54 -25.38 -2.36
C ILE A 369 3.11 -25.16 -3.81
N ASP A 370 3.09 -26.21 -4.64
CA ASP A 370 2.69 -26.11 -6.04
C ASP A 370 1.24 -25.60 -6.20
N PHE A 371 0.34 -25.97 -5.29
CA PHE A 371 -1.03 -25.44 -5.28
C PHE A 371 -1.12 -23.99 -4.88
N TRP A 372 -0.44 -23.58 -3.80
CA TRP A 372 -0.46 -22.18 -3.37
C TRP A 372 0.20 -21.26 -4.42
N ALA A 373 1.28 -21.72 -5.06
CA ALA A 373 1.87 -21.03 -6.20
C ALA A 373 0.92 -20.99 -7.41
N TRP A 374 0.19 -22.08 -7.67
CA TRP A 374 -0.82 -22.13 -8.73
C TRP A 374 -1.98 -21.16 -8.49
N LEU A 375 -2.43 -20.99 -7.25
CA LEU A 375 -3.47 -20.01 -6.91
C LEU A 375 -3.06 -18.59 -7.27
N GLN A 376 -1.80 -18.21 -6.97
CA GLN A 376 -1.28 -16.89 -7.34
C GLN A 376 -1.21 -16.70 -8.85
N TRP A 377 -0.84 -17.76 -9.58
CA TRP A 377 -0.86 -17.72 -11.05
C TRP A 377 -2.28 -17.59 -11.61
N ILE A 378 -3.27 -18.30 -11.05
CA ILE A 378 -4.67 -18.14 -11.48
C ILE A 378 -5.18 -16.73 -11.20
N MET A 379 -4.85 -16.16 -10.04
CA MET A 379 -5.21 -14.80 -9.70
C MET A 379 -4.57 -13.78 -10.65
N ASP A 380 -3.27 -13.94 -10.96
CA ASP A 380 -2.56 -13.15 -11.97
C ASP A 380 -3.30 -13.13 -13.32
N GLN A 381 -3.77 -14.30 -13.78
CA GLN A 381 -4.52 -14.40 -15.03
C GLN A 381 -5.88 -13.71 -14.98
N GLN A 382 -6.64 -13.88 -13.89
CA GLN A 382 -7.97 -13.25 -13.79
C GLN A 382 -7.89 -11.72 -13.63
N LEU A 383 -6.86 -11.20 -12.95
CA LEU A 383 -6.59 -9.76 -12.92
C LEU A 383 -6.16 -9.21 -14.28
N ALA A 384 -5.33 -9.95 -15.02
CA ALA A 384 -4.97 -9.59 -16.39
C ALA A 384 -6.20 -9.50 -17.31
N ASP A 385 -7.16 -10.40 -17.12
CA ASP A 385 -8.42 -10.42 -17.87
C ASP A 385 -9.30 -9.21 -17.53
N ALA A 386 -9.44 -8.86 -16.24
CA ALA A 386 -10.17 -7.68 -15.80
C ALA A 386 -9.55 -6.38 -16.36
N GLN A 387 -8.23 -6.23 -16.28
CA GLN A 387 -7.54 -5.06 -16.83
C GLN A 387 -7.68 -4.97 -18.35
N ARG A 388 -7.60 -6.10 -19.06
CA ARG A 388 -7.80 -6.13 -20.51
C ARG A 388 -9.23 -5.73 -20.90
N ALA A 389 -10.23 -6.20 -20.16
CA ALA A 389 -11.63 -5.81 -20.36
C ALA A 389 -11.83 -4.30 -20.10
N ALA A 390 -11.25 -3.78 -19.04
CA ALA A 390 -11.26 -2.35 -18.71
C ALA A 390 -10.73 -1.49 -19.87
N LYS A 391 -9.54 -1.83 -20.39
CA LYS A 391 -8.95 -1.13 -21.54
C LYS A 391 -9.79 -1.28 -22.81
N ALA A 392 -10.34 -2.47 -23.06
CA ALA A 392 -11.18 -2.72 -24.23
C ALA A 392 -12.50 -1.95 -24.19
N ALA A 393 -13.04 -1.68 -22.99
CA ALA A 393 -14.22 -0.87 -22.78
C ALA A 393 -13.97 0.65 -22.91
N GLY A 394 -12.71 1.07 -23.06
CA GLY A 394 -12.33 2.47 -23.30
C GLY A 394 -11.69 3.17 -22.11
N MET A 395 -11.46 2.47 -20.98
CA MET A 395 -10.83 3.06 -19.81
C MET A 395 -9.38 3.47 -20.10
N THR A 396 -9.04 4.74 -19.87
CA THR A 396 -7.67 5.25 -20.04
C THR A 396 -6.68 4.57 -19.10
N PHE A 397 -7.01 4.42 -17.80
CA PHE A 397 -6.18 3.73 -16.81
C PHE A 397 -6.65 2.30 -16.57
N GLY A 398 -7.95 2.04 -16.57
CA GLY A 398 -8.48 0.70 -16.30
C GLY A 398 -8.58 0.44 -14.79
N VAL A 399 -8.19 -0.74 -14.34
CA VAL A 399 -8.18 -1.07 -12.91
C VAL A 399 -7.14 -0.22 -12.19
N ALA A 400 -7.57 0.41 -11.09
CA ALA A 400 -6.72 1.09 -10.14
C ALA A 400 -6.68 0.25 -8.85
N HIS A 401 -5.49 -0.23 -8.49
CA HIS A 401 -5.29 -0.97 -7.24
C HIS A 401 -4.98 -0.03 -6.08
N ASP A 402 -5.19 -0.52 -4.86
CA ASP A 402 -4.87 0.18 -3.63
C ASP A 402 -3.83 -0.61 -2.83
N LEU A 403 -2.81 0.08 -2.32
CA LEU A 403 -1.69 -0.49 -1.59
C LEU A 403 -1.80 -0.14 -0.11
N ALA A 404 -2.22 -1.10 0.71
CA ALA A 404 -2.21 -0.99 2.16
C ALA A 404 -0.83 -0.61 2.75
N VAL A 405 -0.86 0.01 3.93
CA VAL A 405 0.34 0.51 4.65
C VAL A 405 1.30 -0.60 5.08
N GLY A 406 0.77 -1.69 5.63
CA GLY A 406 1.57 -2.74 6.26
C GLY A 406 0.95 -4.13 6.18
N VAL A 407 1.44 -5.03 7.04
CA VAL A 407 1.04 -6.44 7.09
C VAL A 407 0.69 -6.87 8.51
N HIS A 408 0.01 -8.00 8.65
CA HIS A 408 -0.25 -8.65 9.92
C HIS A 408 1.08 -9.05 10.60
N PRO A 409 1.25 -8.85 11.93
CA PRO A 409 2.49 -9.20 12.65
C PRO A 409 2.92 -10.65 12.54
N GLN A 410 1.95 -11.55 12.40
CA GLN A 410 2.14 -13.00 12.24
C GLN A 410 1.87 -13.45 10.80
N GLY A 411 1.98 -12.54 9.84
CA GLY A 411 1.76 -12.79 8.42
C GLY A 411 2.92 -13.53 7.74
N SER A 412 2.78 -13.71 6.42
CA SER A 412 3.80 -14.34 5.59
C SER A 412 5.03 -13.44 5.44
N ASP A 413 4.86 -12.14 5.21
CA ASP A 413 6.00 -11.23 5.00
C ASP A 413 6.91 -11.20 6.24
N THR A 414 6.35 -11.17 7.45
CA THR A 414 7.12 -11.14 8.71
C THR A 414 7.82 -12.46 9.02
N TRP A 415 7.40 -13.57 8.41
CA TRP A 415 8.06 -14.88 8.51
C TRP A 415 9.09 -15.13 7.39
N THR A 416 8.79 -14.68 6.17
CA THR A 416 9.63 -14.93 4.97
C THR A 416 10.82 -13.98 4.88
N ILE A 417 10.69 -12.74 5.36
CA ILE A 417 11.74 -11.71 5.37
C ILE A 417 11.79 -10.97 6.72
N PRO A 418 11.94 -11.69 7.85
CA PRO A 418 11.81 -11.12 9.20
C PRO A 418 12.76 -9.96 9.48
N GLU A 419 13.94 -9.93 8.86
CA GLU A 419 14.96 -8.90 9.01
C GLU A 419 14.56 -7.56 8.39
N ALA A 420 13.60 -7.56 7.47
CA ALA A 420 13.08 -6.35 6.85
C ALA A 420 12.16 -5.57 7.82
N PHE A 421 11.65 -6.20 8.88
CA PHE A 421 10.69 -5.60 9.81
C PHE A 421 11.29 -5.31 11.19
N ALA A 422 10.79 -4.26 11.84
CA ALA A 422 11.15 -3.94 13.22
C ALA A 422 10.30 -4.77 14.20
N LYS A 423 10.94 -5.42 15.16
CA LYS A 423 10.27 -6.27 16.17
C LYS A 423 9.84 -5.44 17.38
N GLY A 424 8.71 -5.78 17.99
CA GLY A 424 8.20 -5.09 19.18
C GLY A 424 7.71 -3.67 18.93
N ILE A 425 7.37 -3.34 17.68
CA ILE A 425 6.87 -2.05 17.25
C ILE A 425 5.61 -2.26 16.41
N GLY A 426 4.57 -1.48 16.69
CA GLY A 426 3.40 -1.31 15.82
C GLY A 426 3.43 0.04 15.11
N VAL A 427 2.88 0.09 13.90
CA VAL A 427 2.59 1.32 13.17
C VAL A 427 1.23 1.84 13.59
N GLY A 428 1.11 3.16 13.64
CA GLY A 428 -0.17 3.81 13.89
C GLY A 428 -0.19 5.26 13.45
N ALA A 429 -1.01 6.03 14.14
CA ALA A 429 -1.06 7.49 14.01
C ALA A 429 -1.08 8.13 15.40
N PRO A 430 -0.43 9.30 15.56
CA PRO A 430 -0.62 10.10 16.77
C PRO A 430 -2.10 10.54 16.88
N PRO A 431 -2.54 11.01 18.05
CA PRO A 431 -3.85 11.67 18.21
C PRO A 431 -4.15 12.69 17.11
N ASP A 432 -5.38 12.68 16.59
CA ASP A 432 -5.86 13.62 15.59
C ASP A 432 -7.30 14.12 15.87
N MET A 433 -7.82 15.01 15.01
CA MET A 433 -9.13 15.64 15.15
C MET A 433 -10.29 14.63 15.17
N TYR A 434 -10.15 13.50 14.49
CA TYR A 434 -11.19 12.47 14.34
C TYR A 434 -10.99 11.29 15.31
N ASN A 435 -9.73 10.96 15.61
CA ASN A 435 -9.31 9.92 16.55
C ASN A 435 -8.41 10.54 17.63
N GLN A 436 -9.04 11.17 18.62
CA GLN A 436 -8.33 11.88 19.69
C GLN A 436 -7.48 10.98 20.61
N GLN A 437 -7.63 9.65 20.52
CA GLN A 437 -6.79 8.68 21.25
C GLN A 437 -5.54 8.24 20.45
N GLY A 438 -5.41 8.69 19.20
CA GLY A 438 -4.49 8.09 18.24
C GLY A 438 -4.96 6.72 17.78
N GLN A 439 -4.17 6.08 16.94
CA GLN A 439 -4.50 4.77 16.38
C GLN A 439 -3.29 3.86 16.46
N ASN A 440 -3.50 2.58 16.76
CA ASN A 440 -2.49 1.53 16.61
C ASN A 440 -3.02 0.50 15.61
N TRP A 441 -2.42 0.47 14.43
CA TRP A 441 -2.82 -0.44 13.35
C TRP A 441 -2.14 -1.81 13.47
N SER A 442 -1.34 -2.01 14.52
CA SER A 442 -0.64 -3.26 14.86
C SER A 442 0.42 -3.73 13.87
N GLN A 443 0.52 -3.14 12.68
CA GLN A 443 1.44 -3.55 11.62
C GLN A 443 2.90 -3.34 12.06
N PRO A 444 3.83 -4.30 11.85
CA PRO A 444 5.24 -4.04 12.07
C PRO A 444 5.79 -3.15 10.94
N PRO A 445 6.54 -2.08 11.26
CA PRO A 445 7.12 -1.23 10.22
C PRO A 445 8.32 -1.91 9.56
N TRP A 446 8.61 -1.51 8.32
CA TRP A 446 9.91 -1.78 7.73
C TRP A 446 11.03 -1.14 8.55
N ARG A 447 12.16 -1.83 8.63
CA ARG A 447 13.42 -1.26 9.09
C ARG A 447 14.10 -0.48 7.95
N PRO A 448 14.30 0.85 8.09
CA PRO A 448 14.91 1.65 7.02
C PRO A 448 16.30 1.14 6.62
N ASP A 449 17.11 0.75 7.61
CA ASP A 449 18.48 0.25 7.41
C ASP A 449 18.51 -1.14 6.77
N ALA A 450 17.51 -1.99 7.04
CA ALA A 450 17.41 -3.31 6.44
C ALA A 450 16.97 -3.23 4.98
N LEU A 451 15.98 -2.38 4.65
CA LEU A 451 15.54 -2.17 3.27
C LEU A 451 16.68 -1.73 2.36
N GLU A 452 17.54 -0.83 2.82
CA GLU A 452 18.73 -0.39 2.06
C GLU A 452 19.70 -1.56 1.82
N ARG A 453 20.01 -2.36 2.84
CA ARG A 453 20.88 -3.56 2.70
C ARG A 453 20.27 -4.65 1.83
N MET A 454 18.95 -4.66 1.68
CA MET A 454 18.20 -5.59 0.83
C MET A 454 17.96 -5.01 -0.56
N ASP A 455 18.65 -3.94 -0.95
CA ASP A 455 18.51 -3.27 -2.24
C ASP A 455 17.06 -2.82 -2.54
N TYR A 456 16.30 -2.53 -1.49
CA TYR A 456 14.86 -2.26 -1.55
C TYR A 456 14.04 -3.36 -2.24
N ALA A 457 14.58 -4.58 -2.38
CA ALA A 457 13.96 -5.68 -3.10
C ALA A 457 12.56 -6.06 -2.58
N PRO A 458 12.29 -6.11 -1.24
CA PRO A 458 10.94 -6.36 -0.74
C PRO A 458 9.91 -5.34 -1.24
N PHE A 459 10.26 -4.06 -1.19
CA PHE A 459 9.37 -2.97 -1.64
C PHE A 459 9.20 -2.94 -3.16
N ARG A 460 10.29 -3.15 -3.90
CA ARG A 460 10.30 -3.29 -5.35
C ARG A 460 9.39 -4.41 -5.83
N ASP A 461 9.57 -5.62 -5.30
CA ASP A 461 8.84 -6.79 -5.78
C ASP A 461 7.36 -6.70 -5.44
N MET A 462 7.03 -6.15 -4.26
CA MET A 462 5.67 -5.79 -3.89
C MET A 462 5.04 -4.80 -4.90
N ALA A 463 5.69 -3.67 -5.18
CA ALA A 463 5.19 -2.67 -6.12
C ALA A 463 5.02 -3.27 -7.52
N ARG A 464 6.00 -4.03 -8.00
CA ARG A 464 5.96 -4.71 -9.30
C ARG A 464 4.75 -5.63 -9.45
N THR A 465 4.47 -6.45 -8.44
CA THR A 465 3.35 -7.40 -8.50
C THR A 465 2.01 -6.67 -8.51
N VAL A 466 1.82 -5.68 -7.63
CA VAL A 466 0.57 -4.91 -7.55
C VAL A 466 0.34 -4.09 -8.83
N LEU A 467 1.39 -3.56 -9.45
CA LEU A 467 1.29 -2.74 -10.67
C LEU A 467 1.14 -3.54 -11.96
N ARG A 468 1.42 -4.86 -11.95
CA ARG A 468 1.50 -5.70 -13.15
C ARG A 468 0.25 -5.63 -14.04
N HIS A 469 -0.93 -5.57 -13.42
CA HIS A 469 -2.23 -5.50 -14.11
C HIS A 469 -3.04 -4.25 -13.73
N ALA A 470 -2.36 -3.17 -13.35
CA ALA A 470 -3.00 -1.89 -13.03
C ALA A 470 -2.60 -0.81 -14.04
N GLY A 471 -3.49 0.17 -14.25
CA GLY A 471 -3.09 1.44 -14.86
C GLY A 471 -2.96 2.59 -13.87
N ALA A 472 -3.39 2.39 -12.62
CA ALA A 472 -3.16 3.33 -11.53
C ALA A 472 -2.96 2.59 -10.21
N LEU A 473 -2.19 3.20 -9.30
CA LEU A 473 -1.99 2.71 -7.94
C LEU A 473 -2.29 3.83 -6.95
N ARG A 474 -3.27 3.60 -6.08
CA ARG A 474 -3.42 4.37 -4.84
C ARG A 474 -2.46 3.79 -3.81
N VAL A 475 -1.64 4.64 -3.20
CA VAL A 475 -0.79 4.30 -2.07
C VAL A 475 -1.45 4.84 -0.81
N ASP A 476 -1.96 3.93 0.01
CA ASP A 476 -2.54 4.26 1.31
C ASP A 476 -1.46 4.81 2.24
N HIS A 477 -1.78 5.87 2.98
CA HIS A 477 -0.86 6.58 3.85
C HIS A 477 0.51 6.84 3.18
N VAL A 478 0.53 7.64 2.10
CA VAL A 478 1.75 7.87 1.31
C VAL A 478 2.89 8.45 2.14
N MET A 479 2.55 9.09 3.27
CA MET A 479 3.47 9.52 4.32
C MET A 479 4.41 8.40 4.77
N GLY A 480 3.98 7.13 4.72
CA GLY A 480 4.79 5.97 5.06
C GLY A 480 6.04 5.76 4.19
N LEU A 481 6.14 6.43 3.04
CA LEU A 481 7.36 6.49 2.22
C LEU A 481 8.38 7.50 2.76
N PHE A 482 7.98 8.38 3.67
CA PHE A 482 8.77 9.46 4.26
C PHE A 482 9.03 9.22 5.74
N ARG A 483 7.98 8.90 6.50
CA ARG A 483 8.04 8.60 7.93
C ARG A 483 6.83 7.80 8.38
N LEU A 484 6.98 6.99 9.41
CA LEU A 484 5.87 6.30 10.08
C LEU A 484 5.91 6.56 11.57
N TRP A 485 4.73 6.62 12.19
CA TRP A 485 4.58 6.70 13.64
C TRP A 485 4.76 5.30 14.25
N TRP A 486 5.86 5.10 14.95
CA TRP A 486 6.24 3.84 15.59
C TRP A 486 5.83 3.86 17.05
N ILE A 487 5.05 2.86 17.44
CA ILE A 487 4.53 2.69 18.80
C ILE A 487 5.20 1.44 19.41
N PRO A 488 5.99 1.58 20.48
CA PRO A 488 6.51 0.43 21.22
C PRO A 488 5.40 -0.49 21.72
N GLU A 489 5.61 -1.80 21.62
CA GLU A 489 4.65 -2.79 22.11
C GLU A 489 4.28 -2.54 23.58
N GLY A 490 2.99 -2.63 23.90
CA GLY A 490 2.45 -2.33 25.22
C GLY A 490 2.26 -0.84 25.55
N SER A 491 2.65 0.07 24.64
CA SER A 491 2.42 1.52 24.81
C SER A 491 1.10 1.98 24.20
N ALA A 492 0.54 3.08 24.71
CA ALA A 492 -0.58 3.77 24.09
C ALA A 492 -0.16 4.40 22.75
N ALA A 493 -1.11 4.59 21.82
CA ALA A 493 -0.83 5.18 20.51
C ALA A 493 -0.22 6.60 20.60
N SER A 494 -0.53 7.35 21.66
CA SER A 494 0.07 8.66 21.94
C SER A 494 1.55 8.62 22.33
N ARG A 495 2.10 7.46 22.73
CA ARG A 495 3.51 7.32 23.17
C ARG A 495 4.43 6.76 22.06
N GLY A 496 4.13 7.07 20.81
CA GLY A 496 4.99 6.75 19.67
C GLY A 496 5.98 7.86 19.30
N THR A 497 6.70 7.66 18.20
CA THR A 497 7.50 8.70 17.53
C THR A 497 7.61 8.44 16.03
N TYR A 498 7.94 9.46 15.25
CA TYR A 498 8.21 9.30 13.83
C TYR A 498 9.61 8.73 13.57
N VAL A 499 9.69 7.67 12.77
CA VAL A 499 10.94 7.19 12.17
C VAL A 499 10.93 7.52 10.68
N ARG A 500 11.97 8.21 10.19
CA ARG A 500 12.05 8.63 8.78
C ARG A 500 12.71 7.55 7.90
N PHE A 501 12.20 7.44 6.69
CA PHE A 501 12.75 6.61 5.62
C PHE A 501 13.58 7.46 4.64
N ASN A 502 14.44 6.80 3.87
CA ASN A 502 15.03 7.42 2.68
C ASN A 502 13.94 7.58 1.61
N HIS A 503 13.21 8.70 1.67
CA HIS A 503 12.09 8.97 0.78
C HIS A 503 12.48 9.09 -0.70
N ASP A 504 13.71 9.53 -1.01
CA ASP A 504 14.22 9.54 -2.38
C ASP A 504 14.31 8.12 -2.94
N ALA A 505 14.79 7.17 -2.14
CA ALA A 505 14.83 5.76 -2.51
C ALA A 505 13.43 5.12 -2.56
N MET A 506 12.63 5.28 -1.51
CA MET A 506 11.28 4.70 -1.43
C MET A 506 10.39 5.20 -2.57
N VAL A 507 10.28 6.52 -2.76
CA VAL A 507 9.49 7.09 -3.85
C VAL A 507 10.11 6.75 -5.20
N GLY A 508 11.44 6.81 -5.33
CA GLY A 508 12.13 6.48 -6.58
C GLY A 508 11.88 5.04 -7.05
N VAL A 509 11.95 4.06 -6.15
CA VAL A 509 11.70 2.64 -6.46
C VAL A 509 10.24 2.44 -6.88
N LEU A 510 9.29 3.05 -6.16
CA LEU A 510 7.87 3.00 -6.53
C LEU A 510 7.64 3.55 -7.95
N LEU A 511 8.23 4.71 -8.25
CA LEU A 511 8.08 5.36 -9.55
C LEU A 511 8.77 4.60 -10.68
N LEU A 512 9.87 3.90 -10.40
CA LEU A 512 10.52 3.04 -11.38
C LEU A 512 9.60 1.89 -11.78
N GLU A 513 8.97 1.22 -10.82
CA GLU A 513 8.03 0.13 -11.10
C GLU A 513 6.72 0.67 -11.75
N ALA A 514 6.22 1.84 -11.33
CA ALA A 514 5.08 2.49 -11.98
C ALA A 514 5.37 2.87 -13.43
N HIS A 515 6.55 3.42 -13.70
CA HIS A 515 7.01 3.73 -15.06
C HIS A 515 7.07 2.48 -15.94
N ARG A 516 7.59 1.37 -15.41
CA ARG A 516 7.65 0.08 -16.12
C ARG A 516 6.28 -0.49 -16.44
N ALA A 517 5.30 -0.29 -15.55
CA ALA A 517 3.92 -0.68 -15.77
C ALA A 517 3.13 0.27 -16.69
N GLY A 518 3.66 1.47 -16.96
CA GLY A 518 2.90 2.54 -17.61
C GLY A 518 1.71 3.02 -16.76
N ALA A 519 1.85 2.93 -15.43
CA ALA A 519 0.82 3.26 -14.47
C ALA A 519 1.06 4.64 -13.83
N VAL A 520 -0.02 5.26 -13.36
CA VAL A 520 0.01 6.49 -12.55
C VAL A 520 -0.06 6.19 -11.07
N VAL A 521 0.40 7.11 -10.23
CA VAL A 521 0.40 6.96 -8.77
C VAL A 521 -0.40 8.07 -8.12
N ILE A 522 -1.28 7.66 -7.20
CA ILE A 522 -2.08 8.53 -6.34
C ILE A 522 -1.62 8.25 -4.90
N GLY A 523 -1.04 9.22 -4.23
CA GLY A 523 -0.68 9.12 -2.82
C GLY A 523 -1.81 9.66 -1.97
N GLU A 524 -2.35 8.85 -1.05
CA GLU A 524 -3.24 9.37 -0.02
C GLU A 524 -2.43 10.21 0.97
N ASP A 525 -2.67 11.52 0.95
CA ASP A 525 -1.94 12.53 1.72
C ASP A 525 -2.86 13.37 2.63
N LEU A 526 -3.71 12.65 3.38
CA LEU A 526 -4.59 13.19 4.42
C LEU A 526 -3.90 13.16 5.78
N GLY A 527 -4.51 13.84 6.76
CA GLY A 527 -3.98 13.93 8.13
C GLY A 527 -2.78 14.86 8.27
N ASN A 528 -1.84 14.52 9.14
CA ASN A 528 -0.69 15.36 9.50
C ASN A 528 0.47 15.22 8.50
N VAL A 529 0.41 15.98 7.40
CA VAL A 529 1.39 15.97 6.31
C VAL A 529 2.33 17.19 6.41
N GLU A 530 3.65 16.99 6.40
CA GLU A 530 4.57 18.12 6.37
C GLU A 530 4.45 18.90 5.03
N PRO A 531 4.48 20.25 5.04
CA PRO A 531 4.24 21.05 3.84
C PRO A 531 5.11 20.67 2.62
N TRP A 532 6.39 20.37 2.84
CA TRP A 532 7.33 20.01 1.78
C TRP A 532 7.01 18.66 1.10
N VAL A 533 6.32 17.74 1.79
CA VAL A 533 5.98 16.41 1.25
C VAL A 533 5.04 16.55 0.06
N ARG A 534 4.04 17.43 0.15
CA ARG A 534 3.10 17.69 -0.96
C ARG A 534 3.81 18.28 -2.16
N GLU A 535 4.74 19.21 -1.95
CA GLU A 535 5.57 19.79 -3.02
C GLU A 535 6.45 18.71 -3.67
N TYR A 536 7.10 17.87 -2.86
CA TYR A 536 7.92 16.78 -3.34
C TYR A 536 7.11 15.77 -4.17
N LEU A 537 5.95 15.30 -3.67
CA LEU A 537 5.06 14.39 -4.41
C LEU A 537 4.64 14.97 -5.76
N ARG A 538 4.21 16.25 -5.76
CA ARG A 538 3.86 16.98 -6.99
C ARG A 538 5.02 17.02 -7.97
N ASP A 539 6.21 17.34 -7.51
CA ASP A 539 7.40 17.50 -8.35
C ASP A 539 7.84 16.15 -8.93
N ARG A 540 7.68 15.06 -8.18
CA ARG A 540 7.89 13.67 -8.61
C ARG A 540 6.75 13.11 -9.48
N GLY A 541 5.64 13.84 -9.65
CA GLY A 541 4.55 13.47 -10.57
C GLY A 541 3.47 12.57 -9.94
N ILE A 542 3.41 12.51 -8.61
CA ILE A 542 2.38 11.79 -7.86
C ILE A 542 1.20 12.73 -7.62
N TRP A 543 -0.03 12.25 -7.81
CA TRP A 543 -1.24 12.99 -7.44
C TRP A 543 -1.57 12.77 -5.97
N GLY A 544 -2.04 13.80 -5.26
CA GLY A 544 -2.60 13.66 -3.90
C GLY A 544 -4.06 13.21 -3.91
N THR A 545 -4.72 13.29 -2.75
CA THR A 545 -6.16 12.98 -2.58
C THR A 545 -6.93 14.08 -1.86
N SER A 546 -7.93 14.68 -2.50
CA SER A 546 -8.78 15.70 -1.89
C SER A 546 -10.19 15.16 -1.68
N ILE A 547 -10.68 15.20 -0.44
CA ILE A 547 -11.98 14.66 -0.05
C ILE A 547 -12.89 15.82 0.30
N PHE A 548 -14.04 15.96 -0.35
CA PHE A 548 -14.93 17.11 -0.19
C PHE A 548 -15.21 17.47 1.27
N TRP A 549 -15.51 16.47 2.11
CA TRP A 549 -15.80 16.67 3.54
C TRP A 549 -14.61 17.21 4.37
N PHE A 550 -13.37 17.03 3.89
CA PHE A 550 -12.16 17.46 4.58
C PHE A 550 -11.58 18.77 4.05
N GLU A 551 -11.95 19.16 2.83
CA GLU A 551 -11.48 20.38 2.16
C GLU A 551 -12.26 21.59 2.69
N LYS A 552 -11.72 22.22 3.75
CA LYS A 552 -12.32 23.38 4.43
C LYS A 552 -11.43 24.61 4.40
N ASP A 553 -12.04 25.80 4.37
CA ASP A 553 -11.36 27.07 4.58
C ASP A 553 -11.02 27.30 6.06
N GLU A 554 -10.32 28.40 6.36
CA GLU A 554 -9.95 28.79 7.73
C GLU A 554 -11.17 29.03 8.64
N GLN A 555 -12.36 29.24 8.08
CA GLN A 555 -13.61 29.42 8.82
C GLN A 555 -14.40 28.11 8.97
N GLY A 556 -13.89 27.00 8.43
CA GLY A 556 -14.52 25.69 8.50
C GLY A 556 -15.62 25.45 7.45
N ASN A 557 -15.81 26.35 6.48
CA ASN A 557 -16.73 26.11 5.36
C ASN A 557 -16.04 25.23 4.30
N PRO A 558 -16.80 24.48 3.49
CA PRO A 558 -16.21 23.77 2.35
C PRO A 558 -15.38 24.73 1.47
N LEU A 559 -14.26 24.27 0.92
CA LEU A 559 -13.43 25.05 -0.01
C LEU A 559 -14.19 25.32 -1.31
N ARG A 560 -13.92 26.47 -1.96
CA ARG A 560 -14.48 26.79 -3.28
C ARG A 560 -13.85 25.87 -4.31
N ALA A 561 -14.60 25.52 -5.35
CA ALA A 561 -14.14 24.54 -6.33
C ALA A 561 -12.83 24.96 -7.00
N GLU A 562 -12.67 26.26 -7.29
CA GLU A 562 -11.44 26.83 -7.84
C GLU A 562 -10.23 26.79 -6.90
N ASP A 563 -10.43 26.65 -5.59
CA ASP A 563 -9.36 26.61 -4.58
C ASP A 563 -8.86 25.18 -4.34
N TYR A 564 -9.50 24.17 -4.93
CA TYR A 564 -8.99 22.80 -4.89
C TYR A 564 -7.65 22.70 -5.63
N ARG A 565 -6.76 21.87 -5.10
CA ARG A 565 -5.45 21.65 -5.73
C ARG A 565 -5.58 20.94 -7.08
N TYR A 566 -4.77 21.39 -8.05
CA TYR A 566 -4.71 20.75 -9.36
C TYR A 566 -4.15 19.32 -9.27
N ASP A 567 -3.05 19.07 -8.56
CA ASP A 567 -2.39 17.76 -8.57
C ASP A 567 -3.02 16.72 -7.62
N ALA A 568 -4.32 16.44 -7.74
CA ALA A 568 -5.02 15.46 -6.90
C ALA A 568 -6.12 14.66 -7.61
N MET A 569 -6.46 13.52 -7.01
CA MET A 569 -7.76 12.87 -7.18
C MET A 569 -8.76 13.47 -6.20
N VAL A 570 -9.93 13.89 -6.69
CA VAL A 570 -11.00 14.47 -5.88
C VAL A 570 -12.18 13.51 -5.77
N SER A 571 -12.68 13.29 -4.56
CA SER A 571 -13.90 12.53 -4.29
C SER A 571 -14.80 13.23 -3.27
N VAL A 572 -16.05 12.80 -3.18
CA VAL A 572 -16.94 13.27 -2.10
C VAL A 572 -16.50 12.68 -0.78
N ASP A 573 -16.32 11.36 -0.74
CA ASP A 573 -16.00 10.58 0.45
C ASP A 573 -14.91 9.53 0.20
N THR A 574 -14.69 8.67 1.20
CA THR A 574 -13.80 7.51 1.17
C THR A 574 -14.52 6.31 1.77
N HIS A 575 -13.89 5.14 1.74
CA HIS A 575 -14.42 3.94 2.39
C HIS A 575 -14.39 3.98 3.93
N ASP A 576 -13.71 4.97 4.52
CA ASP A 576 -13.62 5.22 5.96
C ASP A 576 -14.69 6.18 6.48
N LEU A 577 -15.51 6.74 5.59
CA LEU A 577 -16.65 7.57 5.94
C LEU A 577 -17.96 6.81 5.64
N PRO A 578 -19.07 7.13 6.33
CA PRO A 578 -20.38 6.78 5.81
C PRO A 578 -20.55 7.36 4.40
N PRO A 579 -21.22 6.65 3.47
CA PRO A 579 -21.58 7.20 2.16
C PRO A 579 -22.31 8.53 2.32
N ALA A 580 -22.29 9.40 1.31
CA ALA A 580 -22.88 10.74 1.38
C ALA A 580 -24.34 10.73 1.86
N ALA A 581 -25.15 9.75 1.46
CA ALA A 581 -26.52 9.60 1.96
C ALA A 581 -26.58 9.34 3.48
N GLY A 582 -25.69 8.50 4.01
CA GLY A 582 -25.54 8.25 5.44
C GLY A 582 -24.95 9.47 6.17
N TYR A 583 -23.97 10.15 5.57
CA TYR A 583 -23.34 11.33 6.14
C TYR A 583 -24.35 12.47 6.33
N LEU A 584 -25.15 12.79 5.30
CA LEU A 584 -26.20 13.81 5.35
C LEU A 584 -27.31 13.48 6.36
N ALA A 585 -27.55 12.19 6.59
CA ALA A 585 -28.46 11.67 7.61
C ALA A 585 -27.84 11.60 9.02
N GLU A 586 -26.64 12.15 9.21
CA GLU A 586 -25.94 12.20 10.51
C GLU A 586 -25.49 10.82 11.04
N GLU A 587 -25.38 9.79 10.18
CA GLU A 587 -24.95 8.44 10.58
C GLU A 587 -23.54 8.44 11.19
N HIS A 588 -22.66 9.34 10.74
CA HIS A 588 -21.33 9.52 11.33
C HIS A 588 -21.38 9.97 12.81
N VAL A 589 -22.45 10.63 13.25
CA VAL A 589 -22.70 10.97 14.65
C VAL A 589 -23.34 9.77 15.37
N ASP A 590 -24.41 9.23 14.81
CA ASP A 590 -25.20 8.14 15.41
C ASP A 590 -24.36 6.87 15.61
N LEU A 591 -23.51 6.51 14.64
CA LEU A 591 -22.63 5.36 14.74
C LEU A 591 -21.59 5.56 15.84
N ARG A 592 -20.86 6.68 15.84
CA ARG A 592 -19.85 6.97 16.88
C ARG A 592 -20.47 7.07 18.27
N ALA A 593 -21.67 7.64 18.40
CA ALA A 593 -22.41 7.70 19.67
C ALA A 593 -22.76 6.31 20.19
N ARG A 594 -23.35 5.45 19.33
CA ARG A 594 -23.70 4.06 19.69
C ARG A 594 -22.48 3.22 20.10
N LEU A 595 -21.32 3.51 19.52
CA LEU A 595 -20.07 2.81 19.80
C LEU A 595 -19.26 3.45 20.96
N GLY A 596 -19.73 4.57 21.53
CA GLY A 596 -19.03 5.25 22.64
C GLY A 596 -17.72 5.93 22.23
N LEU A 597 -17.61 6.35 20.96
CA LEU A 597 -16.40 6.94 20.38
C LEU A 597 -16.40 8.48 20.37
N LEU A 598 -17.50 9.12 20.80
CA LEU A 598 -17.56 10.57 20.93
C LEU A 598 -16.82 11.01 22.19
N VAL A 599 -15.90 11.95 22.04
CA VAL A 599 -15.22 12.60 23.17
C VAL A 599 -16.05 13.78 23.69
N ASP A 600 -16.62 14.56 22.78
CA ASP A 600 -17.51 15.67 23.09
C ASP A 600 -18.96 15.19 23.28
N PRO A 601 -19.82 15.94 23.99
CA PRO A 601 -21.23 15.60 24.16
C PRO A 601 -21.95 15.43 22.81
N GLU A 602 -22.77 14.38 22.68
CA GLU A 602 -23.48 14.06 21.43
C GLU A 602 -24.30 15.24 20.88
N GLU A 603 -24.93 16.03 21.75
CA GLU A 603 -25.70 17.21 21.35
C GLU A 603 -24.84 18.27 20.66
N GLU A 604 -23.61 18.48 21.13
CA GLU A 604 -22.66 19.43 20.54
C GLU A 604 -22.16 18.92 19.18
N VAL A 605 -21.79 17.64 19.10
CA VAL A 605 -21.36 16.99 17.85
C VAL A 605 -22.47 17.02 16.80
N ARG A 606 -23.72 16.77 17.22
CA ARG A 606 -24.88 16.82 16.33
C ARG A 606 -25.16 18.23 15.84
N ALA A 607 -25.07 19.23 16.71
CA ALA A 607 -25.20 20.64 16.31
C ALA A 607 -24.12 21.05 15.30
N GLN A 608 -22.88 20.58 15.47
CA GLN A 608 -21.79 20.81 14.52
C GLN A 608 -22.06 20.13 13.16
N ALA A 609 -22.53 18.88 13.15
CA ALA A 609 -22.88 18.16 11.93
C ALA A 609 -24.04 18.85 11.17
N GLN A 610 -25.05 19.34 11.88
CA GLN A 610 -26.15 20.11 11.29
C GLN A 610 -25.65 21.44 10.70
N HIS A 611 -24.75 22.14 11.41
CA HIS A 611 -24.14 23.36 10.90
C HIS A 611 -23.31 23.10 9.64
N GLU A 612 -22.50 22.03 9.62
CA GLU A 612 -21.73 21.59 8.45
C GLU A 612 -22.65 21.28 7.25
N ARG A 613 -23.79 20.61 7.48
CA ARG A 613 -24.77 20.37 6.42
C ARG A 613 -25.32 21.66 5.81
N GLU A 614 -25.64 22.65 6.65
CA GLU A 614 -26.13 23.95 6.17
C GLU A 614 -25.06 24.72 5.39
N THR A 615 -23.78 24.66 5.79
CA THR A 615 -22.69 25.31 5.03
C THR A 615 -22.43 24.61 3.70
N VAL A 616 -22.56 23.28 3.64
CA VAL A 616 -22.53 22.52 2.39
C VAL A 616 -23.69 22.91 1.48
N TYR A 617 -24.91 23.03 2.00
CA TYR A 617 -26.05 23.47 1.19
C TYR A 617 -25.86 24.89 0.68
N ALA A 618 -25.36 25.80 1.52
CA ALA A 618 -25.00 27.15 1.09
C ALA A 618 -23.97 27.13 -0.05
N ARG A 619 -22.94 26.29 0.04
CA ARG A 619 -21.92 26.15 -1.01
C ARG A 619 -22.49 25.56 -2.31
N LEU A 620 -23.34 24.55 -2.25
CA LEU A 620 -23.96 24.00 -3.45
C LEU A 620 -24.94 25.01 -4.11
N ARG A 621 -25.66 25.81 -3.30
CA ARG A 621 -26.50 26.92 -3.80
C ARG A 621 -25.68 28.04 -4.43
N GLU A 622 -24.50 28.36 -3.89
CA GLU A 622 -23.56 29.35 -4.47
C GLU A 622 -23.19 29.01 -5.92
N TYR A 623 -23.07 27.72 -6.25
CA TYR A 623 -22.80 27.24 -7.62
C TYR A 623 -24.09 26.94 -8.41
N GLY A 624 -25.26 27.23 -7.85
CA GLY A 624 -26.56 26.99 -8.48
C GLY A 624 -26.87 25.51 -8.72
N LEU A 625 -26.29 24.60 -7.94
CA LEU A 625 -26.42 23.15 -8.13
C LEU A 625 -27.66 22.56 -7.46
N ILE A 626 -28.21 23.25 -6.45
CA ILE A 626 -29.43 22.84 -5.73
C ILE A 626 -30.37 24.03 -5.53
N GLY A 627 -31.66 23.74 -5.35
CA GLY A 627 -32.70 24.72 -5.02
C GLY A 627 -32.82 25.03 -3.53
N GLU A 628 -33.95 25.64 -3.15
CA GLU A 628 -34.26 25.96 -1.75
C GLU A 628 -34.51 24.70 -0.90
N ASP A 629 -35.23 23.72 -1.44
CA ASP A 629 -35.62 22.48 -0.76
C ASP A 629 -35.24 21.24 -1.59
N PRO A 630 -33.94 20.91 -1.70
CA PRO A 630 -33.48 19.78 -2.49
C PRO A 630 -33.76 18.44 -1.80
N SER A 631 -34.07 17.43 -2.60
CA SER A 631 -34.06 16.04 -2.15
C SER A 631 -32.65 15.52 -1.87
N GLU A 632 -32.51 14.48 -1.04
CA GLU A 632 -31.23 13.80 -0.78
C GLU A 632 -30.51 13.43 -2.09
N ARG A 633 -31.27 12.93 -3.08
CA ARG A 633 -30.73 12.57 -4.40
C ARG A 633 -30.10 13.79 -5.09
N GLU A 634 -30.82 14.92 -5.14
CA GLU A 634 -30.32 16.14 -5.79
C GLU A 634 -29.08 16.70 -5.08
N VAL A 635 -29.00 16.58 -3.74
CA VAL A 635 -27.80 16.96 -2.99
C VAL A 635 -26.61 16.08 -3.37
N ILE A 636 -26.77 14.76 -3.43
CA ILE A 636 -25.68 13.84 -3.79
C ILE A 636 -25.23 14.04 -5.24
N GLU A 637 -26.18 14.24 -6.16
CA GLU A 637 -25.88 14.61 -7.55
C GLU A 637 -25.10 15.92 -7.61
N ALA A 638 -25.52 16.93 -6.86
CA ALA A 638 -24.84 18.22 -6.77
C ALA A 638 -23.43 18.11 -6.17
N LEU A 639 -23.21 17.28 -5.16
CA LEU A 639 -21.87 17.04 -4.59
C LEU A 639 -20.91 16.48 -5.65
N HIS A 640 -21.36 15.53 -6.47
CA HIS A 640 -20.53 14.96 -7.54
C HIS A 640 -20.35 15.93 -8.71
N VAL A 641 -21.40 16.66 -9.09
CA VAL A 641 -21.31 17.74 -10.09
C VAL A 641 -20.37 18.85 -9.61
N TYR A 642 -20.32 19.15 -8.31
CA TYR A 642 -19.40 20.11 -7.73
C TYR A 642 -17.93 19.71 -7.99
N LEU A 643 -17.60 18.42 -7.90
CA LEU A 643 -16.25 17.95 -8.24
C LEU A 643 -15.86 18.32 -9.68
N THR A 644 -16.83 18.34 -10.61
CA THR A 644 -16.60 18.78 -11.99
C THR A 644 -16.24 20.27 -12.12
N LYS A 645 -16.41 21.07 -11.07
CA LYS A 645 -15.99 22.48 -11.04
C LYS A 645 -14.56 22.68 -10.52
N THR A 646 -13.96 21.65 -9.93
CA THR A 646 -12.57 21.70 -9.45
C THR A 646 -11.57 21.65 -10.59
N PRO A 647 -10.35 22.19 -10.45
CA PRO A 647 -9.33 22.12 -11.48
C PRO A 647 -8.67 20.73 -11.58
N SER A 648 -8.96 19.82 -10.66
CA SER A 648 -8.26 18.54 -10.54
C SER A 648 -8.50 17.61 -11.74
N PRO A 649 -7.46 16.89 -12.21
CA PRO A 649 -7.52 16.06 -13.41
C PRO A 649 -8.17 14.70 -13.17
N LEU A 650 -8.27 14.24 -11.92
CA LEU A 650 -8.89 12.96 -11.56
C LEU A 650 -10.09 13.19 -10.64
N LEU A 651 -11.26 12.74 -11.06
CA LEU A 651 -12.49 12.79 -10.27
C LEU A 651 -12.98 11.37 -9.97
N CYS A 652 -13.38 11.11 -8.73
CA CYS A 652 -13.79 9.77 -8.29
C CYS A 652 -15.21 9.79 -7.76
N ILE A 653 -16.04 8.87 -8.25
CA ILE A 653 -17.41 8.65 -7.81
C ILE A 653 -17.45 7.36 -6.99
N SER A 654 -17.95 7.44 -5.76
CA SER A 654 -18.15 6.27 -4.92
C SER A 654 -19.38 5.49 -5.36
N LEU A 655 -19.25 4.19 -5.60
CA LEU A 655 -20.37 3.34 -6.04
C LEU A 655 -21.51 3.33 -5.02
N VAL A 656 -21.18 3.41 -3.73
CA VAL A 656 -22.14 3.50 -2.62
C VAL A 656 -23.06 4.71 -2.75
N ASP A 657 -22.53 5.87 -3.18
CA ASP A 657 -23.33 7.08 -3.42
C ASP A 657 -24.20 6.95 -4.67
N ALA A 658 -23.69 6.29 -5.70
CA ALA A 658 -24.41 6.04 -6.94
C ALA A 658 -25.64 5.14 -6.74
N VAL A 659 -25.62 4.25 -5.74
CA VAL A 659 -26.76 3.38 -5.42
C VAL A 659 -27.59 3.86 -4.22
N GLY A 660 -27.06 4.82 -3.46
CA GLY A 660 -27.72 5.39 -2.28
C GLY A 660 -27.59 4.54 -1.02
N GLU A 661 -26.51 3.75 -0.91
CA GLU A 661 -26.13 3.06 0.32
C GLU A 661 -25.97 4.07 1.46
N ARG A 662 -26.28 3.66 2.69
CA ARG A 662 -26.19 4.54 3.88
C ARG A 662 -25.23 4.02 4.93
N ARG A 663 -24.93 2.72 4.90
CA ARG A 663 -24.12 2.05 5.91
C ARG A 663 -22.64 2.27 5.61
N ALA A 664 -21.88 2.68 6.63
CA ALA A 664 -20.43 2.80 6.53
C ALA A 664 -19.81 1.43 6.22
N GLN A 665 -18.80 1.37 5.37
CA GLN A 665 -18.06 0.12 5.17
C GLN A 665 -17.07 -0.13 6.32
N ASN A 666 -16.48 0.93 6.84
CA ASN A 666 -15.53 0.93 7.95
C ASN A 666 -15.82 2.09 8.89
N GLN A 667 -15.66 1.86 10.19
CA GLN A 667 -15.60 2.88 11.22
C GLN A 667 -14.18 2.85 11.82
N PRO A 668 -13.30 3.78 11.43
CA PRO A 668 -11.96 3.87 12.00
C PRO A 668 -11.99 3.90 13.54
N GLY A 669 -10.97 3.28 14.16
CA GLY A 669 -10.88 3.15 15.61
C GLY A 669 -11.73 2.03 16.22
N THR A 670 -12.26 1.11 15.41
CA THR A 670 -13.03 -0.06 15.88
C THR A 670 -12.48 -1.37 15.33
N ASP A 671 -12.67 -2.45 16.07
CA ASP A 671 -12.37 -3.83 15.68
C ASP A 671 -13.69 -4.62 15.58
N GLN A 672 -14.12 -5.27 16.67
CA GLN A 672 -15.34 -6.10 16.69
C GLN A 672 -16.60 -5.33 17.08
N GLU A 673 -16.47 -4.04 17.45
CA GLU A 673 -17.58 -3.17 17.84
C GLU A 673 -18.49 -2.84 16.64
N TYR A 674 -17.93 -2.78 15.43
CA TYR A 674 -18.65 -2.62 14.17
C TYR A 674 -18.29 -3.75 13.20
N ALA A 675 -19.20 -4.08 12.28
CA ALA A 675 -18.98 -5.11 11.26
C ALA A 675 -18.12 -4.58 10.09
N ASN A 676 -16.96 -4.01 10.41
CA ASN A 676 -16.03 -3.41 9.46
C ASN A 676 -15.74 -4.38 8.30
N TRP A 677 -15.79 -3.87 7.08
CA TRP A 677 -15.47 -4.58 5.85
C TRP A 677 -16.40 -5.77 5.54
N LYS A 678 -17.54 -5.90 6.24
CA LYS A 678 -18.50 -7.00 6.07
C LYS A 678 -19.84 -6.53 5.50
N ILE A 679 -19.96 -5.27 5.09
CA ILE A 679 -21.22 -4.69 4.62
C ILE A 679 -21.36 -4.94 3.11
N PRO A 680 -22.37 -5.72 2.65
CA PRO A 680 -22.64 -5.88 1.23
C PRO A 680 -23.24 -4.61 0.63
N LEU A 681 -23.02 -4.37 -0.67
CA LEU A 681 -23.62 -3.24 -1.37
C LEU A 681 -25.16 -3.35 -1.41
N ALA A 682 -25.85 -2.33 -0.90
CA ALA A 682 -27.30 -2.19 -0.99
C ALA A 682 -27.71 -0.76 -1.36
N ASP A 683 -28.96 -0.60 -1.78
CA ASP A 683 -29.57 0.71 -1.97
C ASP A 683 -30.07 1.31 -0.63
N GLY A 684 -30.60 2.52 -0.68
CA GLY A 684 -31.12 3.22 0.51
C GLY A 684 -32.35 2.57 1.17
N THR A 685 -32.90 1.50 0.58
CA THR A 685 -33.95 0.66 1.16
C THR A 685 -33.41 -0.65 1.72
N GLU A 686 -32.08 -0.79 1.78
CA GLU A 686 -31.37 -2.00 2.21
C GLU A 686 -31.60 -3.21 1.28
N LYS A 687 -32.04 -2.98 0.05
CA LYS A 687 -32.09 -4.02 -0.98
C LYS A 687 -30.70 -4.17 -1.59
N VAL A 688 -30.15 -5.39 -1.60
CA VAL A 688 -28.87 -5.68 -2.27
C VAL A 688 -28.92 -5.21 -3.72
N VAL A 689 -27.86 -4.54 -4.15
CA VAL A 689 -27.66 -4.16 -5.55
C VAL A 689 -26.59 -5.06 -6.14
N LEU A 690 -26.97 -5.84 -7.16
CA LEU A 690 -26.06 -6.76 -7.83
C LEU A 690 -25.35 -6.10 -9.01
N VAL A 691 -24.19 -6.64 -9.41
CA VAL A 691 -23.40 -6.16 -10.56
C VAL A 691 -24.27 -6.08 -11.83
N GLU A 692 -25.09 -7.08 -12.11
CA GLU A 692 -25.95 -7.14 -13.30
C GLU A 692 -27.08 -6.08 -13.27
N GLU A 693 -27.41 -5.54 -12.10
CA GLU A 693 -28.44 -4.52 -11.92
C GLU A 693 -27.90 -3.09 -12.09
N LEU A 694 -26.57 -2.89 -11.96
CA LEU A 694 -25.93 -1.56 -11.99
C LEU A 694 -26.25 -0.78 -13.27
N ALA A 695 -26.25 -1.46 -14.43
CA ALA A 695 -26.52 -0.85 -15.73
C ALA A 695 -27.93 -0.24 -15.86
N GLN A 696 -28.86 -0.65 -14.99
CA GLN A 696 -30.25 -0.21 -15.00
C GLN A 696 -30.65 0.48 -13.68
N HIS A 697 -29.70 0.67 -12.75
CA HIS A 697 -29.99 1.22 -11.43
C HIS A 697 -30.36 2.71 -11.53
N PRO A 698 -31.60 3.12 -11.18
CA PRO A 698 -32.08 4.47 -11.48
C PRO A 698 -31.26 5.59 -10.84
N ARG A 699 -30.81 5.43 -9.58
CA ARG A 699 -29.96 6.45 -8.92
C ARG A 699 -28.59 6.55 -9.58
N LEU A 700 -28.04 5.44 -10.05
CA LEU A 700 -26.71 5.41 -10.67
C LEU A 700 -26.76 6.12 -12.01
N LEU A 701 -27.76 5.79 -12.83
CA LEU A 701 -27.95 6.45 -14.12
C LEU A 701 -28.22 7.95 -13.95
N SER A 702 -29.06 8.35 -12.99
CA SER A 702 -29.34 9.76 -12.68
C SER A 702 -28.09 10.53 -12.25
N LEU A 703 -27.27 9.93 -11.38
CA LEU A 703 -25.99 10.50 -10.95
C LEU A 703 -25.00 10.65 -12.11
N LEU A 704 -24.79 9.58 -12.87
CA LEU A 704 -23.85 9.59 -13.99
C LEU A 704 -24.32 10.54 -15.11
N GLU A 705 -25.62 10.65 -15.39
CA GLU A 705 -26.15 11.61 -16.37
C GLU A 705 -25.82 13.05 -15.93
N SER A 706 -26.16 13.41 -14.69
CA SER A 706 -25.90 14.75 -14.14
C SER A 706 -24.40 15.07 -14.12
N PHE A 707 -23.58 14.12 -13.65
CA PHE A 707 -22.14 14.27 -13.56
C PHE A 707 -21.49 14.38 -14.95
N THR A 708 -21.78 13.46 -15.87
CA THR A 708 -21.14 13.45 -17.19
C THR A 708 -21.58 14.61 -18.06
N GLN A 709 -22.82 15.09 -17.92
CA GLN A 709 -23.26 16.33 -18.58
C GLN A 709 -22.42 17.51 -18.11
N ALA A 710 -22.21 17.65 -16.79
CA ALA A 710 -21.41 18.73 -16.22
C ALA A 710 -19.90 18.59 -16.52
N PHE A 711 -19.39 17.36 -16.56
CA PHE A 711 -17.99 17.05 -16.84
C PHE A 711 -17.58 17.34 -18.29
N ASN A 712 -18.50 17.14 -19.24
CA ASN A 712 -18.28 17.38 -20.68
C ASN A 712 -18.63 18.81 -21.13
N SER A 713 -19.18 19.64 -20.24
CA SER A 713 -19.51 21.06 -20.48
C SER A 713 -18.31 21.94 -20.17
#